data_AF-A0A5C9CT47-F1
#
_entry.id   AF-A0A5C9CT47-F1
#
_cell.length_a   1.000
_cell.length_b   1.000
_cell.length_c   1.000
_cell.angle_alpha   90.00
_cell.angle_beta   90.00
_cell.angle_gamma   90.00
#
_symmetry.space_group_name_H-M   'P 1'
#
loop_
_entity.id
_entity.type
_entity.pdbx_description
1 polymer ?
#
loop_
_entity_poly.entity_id
_entity_poly.type
_entity_poly.pdbx_seq_one_letter_code
_entity_poly.pdbx_strand_id
1 'polypeptide(L)'
;MLTLVLACLKDPSQFLLCGDSNQIVHPNFFSWAAVRSLFWNGLAGDVAQRQALHILQANFRNTTAVTLLANSLLKIKQARFGSVDRESNFLVHCSSGEAGEVRLMPFKDAITKQLDTVTRVSVKHAVIVLRDEDKAAARASFRTPLVFSVHEAKGLEYPHVILFNIVSGQRSAFSEVCDGVSAKDVNYQELNYRRARDKSDKSLELYKFYVNSLYVAMTRAVQSLTFVESETSHQLFALLGLNVSDAQLVVGQVSSKEQWAQEARKLELQGKQEQAQLIRDTILQFKPVPWTPWSQTIMVDFGTKALDRGNPSSKPRQALLDYALWHGQQAWIEKLAKINFLPARSLAPDGEFGWIGPHARLGFHDAEYEQQTTLAHRAVIAIRHRHLQPYVIKNFKEILRQCDVYGIDHLTLVGATPLMLAARAGNQPLVEVLIERGANPQAVDDFGHTPWQHALNRALEEPDFGKTAIGPLFDLIAPSTIDVQVDSRLVRLERHQGEYWVFSLMIAGLKTQWTRCCYRDQPPWKFAQGFFAEQLHVVLNSLPVHLWNEIRRKRSYVNQVLARGEVESEYKPSRRLWTRIQNGHYFPNPALLVRRGEDWHPIYEFFNMPWIDQGTASVNDGGASPIVTISRLQNRDSSAASEFF
;
A
#
# COMPACT_ATOMS: atom_id res chain seq x y z
N MET A 1 10.07 13.19 22.91
CA MET A 1 9.37 12.32 21.94
C MET A 1 9.08 10.93 22.52
N LEU A 2 10.10 10.13 22.89
CA LEU A 2 9.87 8.77 23.45
C LEU A 2 8.95 8.77 24.69
N THR A 3 9.14 9.71 25.62
CA THR A 3 8.26 9.90 26.79
C THR A 3 6.79 10.10 26.42
N LEU A 4 6.53 10.89 25.37
CA LEU A 4 5.17 11.14 24.89
C LEU A 4 4.56 9.85 24.31
N VAL A 5 5.33 9.09 23.53
CA VAL A 5 4.90 7.81 22.96
C VAL A 5 4.52 6.83 24.07
N LEU A 6 5.34 6.71 25.12
CA LEU A 6 5.07 5.83 26.26
C LEU A 6 3.81 6.25 27.03
N ALA A 7 3.61 7.55 27.22
CA ALA A 7 2.41 8.08 27.89
C ALA A 7 1.11 7.85 27.09
N CYS A 8 1.21 7.68 25.77
CA CYS A 8 0.07 7.36 24.91
C CYS A 8 -0.27 5.85 24.87
N LEU A 9 0.56 4.98 25.43
CA LEU A 9 0.28 3.53 25.44
C LEU A 9 -0.80 3.21 26.47
N LYS A 10 -1.71 2.30 26.09
CA LYS A 10 -2.73 1.77 27.01
C LYS A 10 -2.09 1.06 28.21
N ASP A 11 -0.97 0.40 27.98
CA ASP A 11 -0.11 -0.18 29.01
C ASP A 11 1.34 0.26 28.73
N PRO A 12 1.91 1.17 29.53
CA PRO A 12 3.29 1.65 29.38
C PRO A 12 4.35 0.55 29.51
N SER A 13 4.01 -0.64 30.02
CA SER A 13 4.93 -1.78 30.13
C SER A 13 4.94 -2.70 28.90
N GLN A 14 3.99 -2.52 27.97
CA GLN A 14 3.80 -3.37 26.78
C GLN A 14 4.34 -2.69 25.52
N PHE A 15 5.66 -2.54 25.42
CA PHE A 15 6.32 -2.07 24.21
C PHE A 15 7.61 -2.84 23.95
N LEU A 16 8.07 -2.82 22.69
CA LEU A 16 9.37 -3.35 22.30
C LEU A 16 10.17 -2.23 21.63
N LEU A 17 11.34 -1.93 22.17
CA LEU A 17 12.29 -1.01 21.55
C LEU A 17 13.42 -1.81 20.91
N CYS A 18 13.59 -1.68 19.60
CA CYS A 18 14.65 -2.32 18.84
C CYS A 18 15.44 -1.28 18.04
N GLY A 19 16.73 -1.53 17.82
CA GLY A 19 17.58 -0.65 17.04
C GLY A 19 19.06 -0.98 17.16
N ASP A 20 19.86 -0.41 16.27
CA ASP A 20 21.31 -0.53 16.26
C ASP A 20 21.95 0.87 16.31
N SER A 21 22.74 1.10 17.36
CA SER A 21 23.45 2.37 17.58
C SER A 21 24.47 2.72 16.49
N ASN A 22 25.01 1.69 15.81
CA ASN A 22 25.95 1.88 14.70
C ASN A 22 25.22 2.22 13.39
N GLN A 23 23.89 2.09 13.34
CA GLN A 23 23.04 2.47 12.20
C GLN A 23 22.34 3.82 12.36
N ILE A 24 22.80 4.63 13.31
CA ILE A 24 22.32 5.99 13.51
C ILE A 24 23.11 6.93 12.59
N VAL A 25 22.47 7.35 11.51
CA VAL A 25 23.07 8.20 10.44
C VAL A 25 22.62 9.65 10.49
N HIS A 26 21.78 10.03 11.45
CA HIS A 26 21.48 11.43 11.75
C HIS A 26 22.39 11.91 12.88
N PRO A 27 22.96 13.12 12.78
CA PRO A 27 23.60 13.78 13.91
C PRO A 27 22.56 13.94 15.03
N ASN A 28 22.64 13.09 16.05
CA ASN A 28 21.79 13.17 17.22
C ASN A 28 22.58 12.81 18.47
N PHE A 29 22.12 13.30 19.61
CA PHE A 29 22.68 12.99 20.93
C PHE A 29 22.16 11.66 21.49
N PHE A 30 21.82 10.71 20.62
CA PHE A 30 21.28 9.42 21.07
C PHE A 30 22.34 8.60 21.81
N SER A 31 21.96 8.11 23.00
CA SER A 31 22.70 7.10 23.76
C SER A 31 21.73 6.09 24.40
N TRP A 32 22.12 4.81 24.42
CA TRP A 32 21.33 3.77 25.08
C TRP A 32 21.32 3.95 26.59
N ALA A 33 22.39 4.54 27.14
CA ALA A 33 22.43 4.93 28.55
C ALA A 33 21.31 5.91 28.92
N ALA A 34 21.06 6.95 28.12
CA ALA A 34 19.99 7.90 28.36
C ALA A 34 18.60 7.25 28.25
N VAL A 35 18.42 6.37 27.26
CA VAL A 35 17.18 5.59 27.10
C VAL A 35 16.95 4.69 28.31
N ARG A 36 17.98 3.98 28.78
CA ARG A 36 17.89 3.14 29.98
C ARG A 36 17.58 3.97 31.23
N SER A 37 18.24 5.11 31.42
CA SER A 37 17.95 6.01 32.54
C SER A 37 16.52 6.54 32.51
N LEU A 38 15.96 6.81 31.32
CA LEU A 38 14.56 7.22 31.16
C LEU A 38 13.60 6.13 31.66
N PHE A 39 13.86 4.85 31.37
CA PHE A 39 13.06 3.74 31.88
C PHE A 39 13.31 3.46 33.37
N TRP A 40 14.55 3.63 33.83
CA TRP A 40 14.91 3.44 35.23
C TRP A 40 14.20 4.44 36.15
N ASN A 41 14.01 5.68 35.68
CA ASN A 41 13.34 6.75 36.43
C ASN A 41 11.80 6.63 36.47
N GLY A 42 11.23 5.47 36.11
CA GLY A 42 9.84 5.11 36.46
C GLY A 42 8.76 5.47 35.45
N LEU A 43 9.09 6.04 34.29
CA LEU A 43 8.11 6.45 33.26
C LEU A 43 7.37 5.26 32.58
N ALA A 44 7.85 4.03 32.74
CA ALA A 44 7.23 2.81 32.23
C ALA A 44 6.81 1.83 33.36
N GLY A 45 6.79 2.31 34.61
CA GLY A 45 6.49 1.52 35.82
C GLY A 45 7.64 0.64 36.31
N ASP A 46 7.50 0.09 37.52
CA ASP A 46 8.50 -0.76 38.20
C ASP A 46 8.83 -2.04 37.43
N VAL A 47 7.93 -2.48 36.55
CA VAL A 47 8.09 -3.68 35.71
C VAL A 47 9.15 -3.46 34.63
N ALA A 48 9.20 -2.27 34.03
CA ALA A 48 10.20 -1.94 33.00
C ALA A 48 11.63 -1.84 33.58
N GLN A 49 11.77 -1.51 34.87
CA GLN A 49 13.07 -1.51 35.56
C GLN A 49 13.69 -2.92 35.66
N ARG A 50 12.87 -3.98 35.55
CA ARG A 50 13.30 -5.38 35.70
C ARG A 50 13.52 -6.10 34.37
N GLN A 51 13.26 -5.46 33.23
CA GLN A 51 13.41 -6.10 31.92
C GLN A 51 14.87 -6.16 31.48
N ALA A 52 15.28 -7.33 30.98
CA ALA A 52 16.64 -7.57 30.49
C ALA A 52 16.81 -7.01 29.06
N LEU A 53 17.91 -6.29 28.84
CA LEU A 53 18.33 -5.89 27.49
C LEU A 53 18.95 -7.10 26.78
N HIS A 54 18.39 -7.48 25.65
CA HIS A 54 18.90 -8.59 24.83
C HIS A 54 19.70 -8.04 23.65
N ILE A 55 20.97 -8.47 23.52
CA ILE A 55 21.84 -8.13 22.41
C ILE A 55 21.88 -9.31 21.44
N LEU A 56 21.42 -9.09 20.21
CA LEU A 56 21.48 -10.09 19.15
C LEU A 56 22.76 -9.90 18.34
N GLN A 57 23.67 -10.88 18.42
CA GLN A 57 24.98 -10.80 17.77
C GLN A 57 25.07 -11.61 16.46
N ALA A 58 24.13 -12.54 16.21
CA ALA A 58 24.13 -13.36 15.01
C ALA A 58 23.58 -12.60 13.80
N ASN A 59 24.31 -12.62 12.68
CA ASN A 59 23.93 -12.02 11.40
C ASN A 59 23.74 -13.09 10.33
N PHE A 60 22.49 -13.19 9.87
CA PHE A 60 22.07 -14.11 8.82
C PHE A 60 21.90 -13.42 7.45
N ARG A 61 22.09 -12.10 7.39
CA ARG A 61 21.81 -11.28 6.21
C ARG A 61 23.03 -11.09 5.32
N ASN A 62 24.17 -10.72 5.91
CA ASN A 62 25.38 -10.43 5.15
C ASN A 62 26.28 -11.67 5.04
N THR A 63 27.08 -11.73 3.98
CA THR A 63 28.16 -12.71 3.84
C THR A 63 29.28 -12.49 4.86
N THR A 64 30.15 -13.49 4.97
CA THR A 64 31.29 -13.49 5.90
C THR A 64 32.24 -12.32 5.60
N ALA A 65 32.61 -12.09 4.34
CA ALA A 65 33.53 -11.02 3.96
C ALA A 65 32.98 -9.62 4.31
N VAL A 66 31.69 -9.36 4.03
CA VAL A 66 31.05 -8.07 4.35
C VAL A 66 30.95 -7.87 5.87
N THR A 67 30.58 -8.92 6.61
CA THR A 67 30.48 -8.87 8.09
C THR A 67 31.83 -8.60 8.73
N LEU A 68 32.89 -9.28 8.27
CA LEU A 68 34.25 -9.06 8.76
C LEU A 68 34.73 -7.64 8.49
N LEU A 69 34.47 -7.10 7.30
CA LEU A 69 34.85 -5.72 6.97
C LEU A 69 34.12 -4.71 7.87
N ALA A 70 32.82 -4.89 8.08
CA ALA A 70 32.02 -4.03 8.94
C ALA A 70 32.52 -4.08 10.40
N ASN A 71 32.88 -5.27 10.89
CA ASN A 71 33.51 -5.44 12.20
C ASN A 71 34.87 -4.74 12.27
N SER A 72 35.70 -4.81 11.23
CA SER A 72 36.98 -4.08 11.18
C SER A 72 36.77 -2.57 11.29
N LEU A 73 35.75 -2.01 10.64
CA LEU A 73 35.40 -0.60 10.81
C LEU A 73 35.00 -0.25 12.25
N LEU A 74 34.23 -1.13 12.92
CA LEU A 74 33.87 -0.94 14.33
C LEU A 74 35.10 -1.02 15.26
N LYS A 75 36.08 -1.88 14.96
CA LYS A 75 37.34 -1.95 15.70
C LYS A 75 38.16 -0.67 15.54
N ILE A 76 38.22 -0.11 14.32
CA ILE A 76 38.89 1.18 14.07
C ILE A 76 38.22 2.30 14.87
N LYS A 77 36.88 2.36 14.83
CA LYS A 77 36.08 3.31 15.63
C LYS A 77 36.44 3.23 17.11
N GLN A 78 36.49 2.02 17.66
CA GLN A 78 36.78 1.80 19.06
C GLN A 78 38.24 2.10 19.42
N ALA A 79 39.18 1.76 18.55
CA ALA A 79 40.60 2.06 18.77
C ALA A 79 40.82 3.58 18.85
N ARG A 80 40.17 4.36 17.97
CA ARG A 80 40.29 5.82 17.95
C ARG A 80 39.53 6.50 19.09
N PHE A 81 38.24 6.19 19.23
CA PHE A 81 37.32 6.98 20.05
C PHE A 81 36.86 6.29 21.34
N GLY A 82 37.22 5.01 21.52
CA GLY A 82 36.70 4.19 22.62
C GLY A 82 35.23 3.80 22.46
N SER A 83 34.68 3.20 23.51
CA SER A 83 33.30 2.74 23.59
C SER A 83 32.42 3.83 24.23
N VAL A 84 31.33 4.20 23.55
CA VAL A 84 30.32 5.14 24.09
C VAL A 84 29.46 4.43 25.13
N ASP A 85 28.77 3.37 24.69
CA ASP A 85 27.88 2.55 25.52
C ASP A 85 28.43 1.12 25.61
N ARG A 86 28.19 0.43 26.73
CA ARG A 86 28.55 -0.99 26.87
C ARG A 86 27.72 -1.85 25.92
N GLU A 87 26.48 -1.44 25.71
CA GLU A 87 25.45 -2.10 24.95
C GLU A 87 25.70 -2.03 23.43
N SER A 88 26.49 -1.04 22.97
CA SER A 88 26.92 -0.90 21.57
C SER A 88 28.28 -1.55 21.26
N ASN A 89 28.92 -2.13 22.28
CA ASN A 89 30.31 -2.59 22.23
C ASN A 89 30.38 -4.11 21.98
N PHE A 90 29.87 -4.54 20.84
CA PHE A 90 29.93 -5.93 20.39
C PHE A 90 30.27 -6.03 18.91
N LEU A 91 30.84 -7.16 18.52
CA LEU A 91 31.03 -7.51 17.11
C LEU A 91 29.91 -8.43 16.66
N VAL A 92 29.62 -8.37 15.37
CA VAL A 92 28.57 -9.18 14.75
C VAL A 92 29.16 -10.50 14.28
N HIS A 93 28.54 -11.62 14.64
CA HIS A 93 28.96 -12.96 14.21
C HIS A 93 28.21 -13.36 12.94
N CYS A 94 28.94 -13.64 11.87
CA CYS A 94 28.34 -14.14 10.63
C CYS A 94 27.79 -15.55 10.84
N SER A 95 26.55 -15.79 10.42
CA SER A 95 25.86 -17.09 10.50
C SER A 95 25.26 -17.52 9.16
N SER A 96 25.52 -16.79 8.06
CA SER A 96 25.00 -17.12 6.72
C SER A 96 25.72 -18.29 6.04
N GLY A 97 26.97 -18.58 6.40
CA GLY A 97 27.78 -19.66 5.84
C GLY A 97 28.38 -19.37 4.45
N GLU A 98 27.98 -18.28 3.79
CA GLU A 98 28.53 -17.83 2.51
C GLU A 98 29.78 -16.96 2.71
N ALA A 99 30.82 -17.19 1.90
CA ALA A 99 32.06 -16.42 1.97
C ALA A 99 31.85 -14.96 1.53
N GLY A 100 31.12 -14.75 0.43
CA GLY A 100 30.93 -13.44 -0.20
C GLY A 100 32.22 -12.83 -0.74
N GLU A 101 32.15 -11.56 -1.15
CA GLU A 101 33.31 -10.89 -1.72
C GLU A 101 33.31 -9.38 -1.46
N VAL A 102 34.50 -8.84 -1.17
CA VAL A 102 34.72 -7.41 -1.01
C VAL A 102 35.90 -6.98 -1.89
N ARG A 103 35.72 -5.92 -2.68
CA ARG A 103 36.74 -5.41 -3.62
C ARG A 103 36.96 -3.92 -3.45
N LEU A 104 38.19 -3.46 -3.67
CA LEU A 104 38.54 -2.06 -3.84
C LEU A 104 39.03 -1.84 -5.27
N MET A 105 38.36 -0.95 -5.99
CA MET A 105 38.65 -0.63 -7.39
C MET A 105 38.93 0.87 -7.57
N PRO A 106 39.91 1.26 -8.41
CA PRO A 106 40.16 2.65 -8.68
C PRO A 106 39.08 3.24 -9.61
N PHE A 107 38.71 4.50 -9.37
CA PHE A 107 37.82 5.25 -10.25
C PHE A 107 38.54 5.60 -11.56
N LYS A 108 38.53 4.67 -12.51
CA LYS A 108 39.06 4.80 -13.87
C LYS A 108 37.96 4.54 -14.90
N ASP A 109 38.05 5.18 -16.06
CA ASP A 109 37.06 5.06 -17.14
C ASP A 109 36.76 3.62 -17.57
N ALA A 110 37.78 2.75 -17.65
CA ALA A 110 37.60 1.37 -18.07
C ALA A 110 36.76 0.56 -17.06
N ILE A 111 37.06 0.72 -15.76
CA ILE A 111 36.39 0.01 -14.67
C ILE A 111 34.97 0.53 -14.51
N THR A 112 34.79 1.84 -14.50
CA THR A 112 33.46 2.46 -14.33
C THR A 112 32.51 2.09 -15.45
N LYS A 113 32.97 2.07 -16.71
CA LYS A 113 32.17 1.59 -17.86
C LYS A 113 31.76 0.12 -17.71
N GLN A 114 32.65 -0.72 -17.18
CA GLN A 114 32.33 -2.12 -16.91
C GLN A 114 31.26 -2.24 -15.82
N LEU A 115 31.43 -1.53 -14.71
CA LEU A 115 30.47 -1.51 -13.61
C LEU A 115 29.10 -0.94 -14.04
N ASP A 116 29.09 0.11 -14.86
CA ASP A 116 27.88 0.67 -15.45
C ASP A 116 27.14 -0.36 -16.33
N THR A 117 27.88 -1.14 -17.12
CA THR A 117 27.29 -2.18 -17.97
C THR A 117 26.50 -3.21 -17.15
N VAL A 118 26.99 -3.58 -15.96
CA VAL A 118 26.34 -4.54 -15.06
C VAL A 118 25.20 -3.88 -14.28
N THR A 119 25.42 -2.69 -13.72
CA THR A 119 24.42 -2.00 -12.88
C THR A 119 23.20 -1.54 -13.65
N ARG A 120 23.34 -1.14 -14.92
CA ARG A 120 22.24 -0.62 -15.75
C ARG A 120 21.18 -1.67 -16.08
N VAL A 121 21.58 -2.95 -16.15
CA VAL A 121 20.71 -4.03 -16.65
C VAL A 121 20.12 -4.90 -15.55
N SER A 122 20.46 -4.66 -14.27
CA SER A 122 20.10 -5.55 -13.17
C SER A 122 19.58 -4.79 -11.95
N VAL A 123 18.43 -5.22 -11.42
CA VAL A 123 17.88 -4.69 -10.15
C VAL A 123 18.68 -5.13 -8.93
N LYS A 124 19.59 -6.10 -9.09
CA LYS A 124 20.38 -6.68 -7.99
C LYS A 124 21.57 -5.82 -7.58
N HIS A 125 21.87 -4.76 -8.34
CA HIS A 125 23.01 -3.89 -8.12
C HIS A 125 22.55 -2.48 -7.76
N ALA A 126 22.96 -2.00 -6.60
CA ALA A 126 22.71 -0.62 -6.16
C ALA A 126 24.02 0.15 -6.00
N VAL A 127 23.97 1.44 -6.32
CA VAL A 127 25.08 2.38 -6.10
C VAL A 127 24.73 3.27 -4.92
N ILE A 128 25.61 3.33 -3.93
CA ILE A 128 25.43 4.15 -2.73
C ILE A 128 26.52 5.21 -2.68
N VAL A 129 26.09 6.44 -2.46
CA VAL A 129 26.95 7.61 -2.19
C VAL A 129 26.74 8.10 -0.76
N LEU A 130 27.65 8.92 -0.25
CA LEU A 130 27.58 9.39 1.13
C LEU A 130 26.37 10.31 1.35
N ARG A 131 26.20 11.34 0.51
CA ARG A 131 25.15 12.38 0.64
C ARG A 131 24.34 12.53 -0.64
N ASP A 132 23.19 13.20 -0.54
CA ASP A 132 22.32 13.43 -1.70
C ASP A 132 22.99 14.28 -2.80
N GLU A 133 23.86 15.22 -2.41
CA GLU A 133 24.65 16.07 -3.32
C GLU A 133 25.62 15.25 -4.21
N ASP A 134 26.12 14.13 -3.70
CA ASP A 134 27.04 13.25 -4.41
C ASP A 134 26.36 12.40 -5.50
N LYS A 135 25.02 12.31 -5.49
CA LYS A 135 24.25 11.49 -6.46
C LYS A 135 24.48 11.95 -7.89
N ALA A 136 24.70 13.25 -8.12
CA ALA A 136 24.94 13.79 -9.46
C ALA A 136 26.21 13.22 -10.10
N ALA A 137 27.30 13.13 -9.33
CA ALA A 137 28.57 12.56 -9.79
C ALA A 137 28.45 11.05 -10.06
N ALA A 138 27.74 10.32 -9.19
CA ALA A 138 27.45 8.91 -9.42
C ALA A 138 26.61 8.69 -10.68
N ARG A 139 25.57 9.49 -10.91
CA ARG A 139 24.70 9.38 -12.10
C ARG A 139 25.41 9.72 -13.41
N ALA A 140 26.45 10.53 -13.37
CA ALA A 140 27.30 10.77 -14.54
C ALA A 140 28.11 9.51 -14.94
N SER A 141 28.44 8.65 -13.97
CA SER A 141 29.24 7.43 -14.17
C SER A 141 28.38 6.17 -14.33
N PHE A 142 27.23 6.12 -13.64
CA PHE A 142 26.32 4.98 -13.61
C PHE A 142 24.92 5.40 -14.06
N ARG A 143 24.44 4.77 -15.13
CA ARG A 143 23.12 5.00 -15.75
C ARG A 143 22.02 4.13 -15.14
N THR A 144 22.31 3.46 -14.01
CA THR A 144 21.30 2.74 -13.25
C THR A 144 20.37 3.73 -12.54
N PRO A 145 19.06 3.46 -12.46
CA PRO A 145 18.16 4.25 -11.64
C PRO A 145 18.35 4.00 -10.13
N LEU A 146 19.08 2.93 -9.74
CA LEU A 146 19.31 2.51 -8.35
C LEU A 146 20.51 3.21 -7.71
N VAL A 147 20.46 4.55 -7.68
CA VAL A 147 21.45 5.40 -6.99
C VAL A 147 20.81 5.99 -5.74
N PHE A 148 21.42 5.74 -4.58
CA PHE A 148 20.92 6.15 -3.27
C PHE A 148 21.98 6.89 -2.47
N SER A 149 21.59 7.86 -1.64
CA SER A 149 22.44 8.27 -0.52
C SER A 149 22.37 7.24 0.61
N VAL A 150 23.30 7.28 1.57
CA VAL A 150 23.26 6.40 2.74
C VAL A 150 21.95 6.54 3.52
N HIS A 151 21.44 7.76 3.61
CA HIS A 151 20.15 8.03 4.26
C HIS A 151 19.00 7.34 3.51
N GLU A 152 19.00 7.41 2.19
CA GLU A 152 17.99 6.77 1.37
C GLU A 152 18.09 5.24 1.39
N ALA A 153 19.31 4.70 1.37
CA ALA A 153 19.57 3.27 1.36
C ALA A 153 19.23 2.58 2.68
N LYS A 154 19.05 3.33 3.78
CA LYS A 154 18.69 2.77 5.08
C LYS A 154 17.37 2.01 5.01
N GLY A 155 17.40 0.73 5.39
CA GLY A 155 16.24 -0.17 5.32
C GLY A 155 16.08 -0.90 3.98
N LEU A 156 16.93 -0.58 2.99
CA LEU A 156 17.06 -1.36 1.75
C LEU A 156 18.21 -2.37 1.89
N GLU A 157 18.18 -3.43 1.09
CA GLU A 157 19.26 -4.42 1.00
C GLU A 157 19.32 -4.91 -0.45
N TYR A 158 20.54 -5.06 -0.97
CA TYR A 158 20.79 -5.51 -2.35
C TYR A 158 21.87 -6.60 -2.36
N PRO A 159 21.77 -7.60 -3.26
CA PRO A 159 22.82 -8.61 -3.45
C PRO A 159 24.20 -8.00 -3.65
N HIS A 160 24.29 -6.98 -4.50
CA HIS A 160 25.53 -6.33 -4.86
C HIS A 160 25.43 -4.82 -4.62
N VAL A 161 26.36 -4.27 -3.86
CA VAL A 161 26.42 -2.83 -3.56
C VAL A 161 27.75 -2.26 -4.01
N ILE A 162 27.68 -1.12 -4.71
CA ILE A 162 28.83 -0.32 -5.08
C ILE A 162 28.84 0.94 -4.22
N LEU A 163 29.89 1.13 -3.43
CA LEU A 163 30.14 2.36 -2.69
C LEU A 163 30.99 3.28 -3.57
N PHE A 164 30.41 4.40 -3.97
CA PHE A 164 31.05 5.32 -4.90
C PHE A 164 31.60 6.54 -4.19
N ASN A 165 32.93 6.68 -4.24
CA ASN A 165 33.70 7.84 -3.82
C ASN A 165 33.42 8.32 -2.38
N ILE A 166 33.09 7.40 -1.46
CA ILE A 166 32.67 7.74 -0.11
C ILE A 166 33.88 8.22 0.71
N VAL A 167 34.99 7.49 0.64
CA VAL A 167 36.18 7.79 1.44
C VAL A 167 36.96 8.94 0.82
N SER A 168 37.20 8.89 -0.48
CA SER A 168 37.98 9.93 -1.19
C SER A 168 37.25 11.27 -1.18
N GLY A 169 35.91 11.27 -1.26
CA GLY A 169 35.10 12.49 -1.18
C GLY A 169 35.18 13.19 0.18
N GLN A 170 35.55 12.48 1.26
CA GLN A 170 35.66 13.00 2.62
C GLN A 170 36.97 12.60 3.29
N ARG A 171 38.07 12.76 2.53
CA ARG A 171 39.42 12.32 2.92
C ARG A 171 39.84 12.80 4.31
N SER A 172 39.66 14.08 4.62
CA SER A 172 40.07 14.66 5.91
C SER A 172 39.33 13.99 7.07
N ALA A 173 38.02 13.78 6.94
CA ALA A 173 37.21 13.16 7.98
C ALA A 173 37.62 11.69 8.22
N PHE A 174 37.88 10.92 7.17
CA PHE A 174 38.33 9.54 7.33
C PHE A 174 39.79 9.42 7.78
N SER A 175 40.64 10.41 7.50
CA SER A 175 41.99 10.48 8.07
C SER A 175 41.94 10.65 9.59
N GLU A 176 41.06 11.53 10.08
CA GLU A 176 40.83 11.75 11.52
C GLU A 176 40.26 10.52 12.25
N VAL A 177 39.44 9.72 11.55
CA VAL A 177 38.94 8.42 12.05
C VAL A 177 40.08 7.41 12.20
N CYS A 178 41.11 7.48 11.36
CA CYS A 178 42.25 6.57 11.37
C CYS A 178 43.44 7.06 12.21
N ASP A 179 43.40 8.30 12.71
CA ASP A 179 44.52 8.91 13.40
C ASP A 179 44.90 8.15 14.68
N GLY A 180 46.17 7.78 14.80
CA GLY A 180 46.67 6.98 15.94
C GLY A 180 46.18 5.52 16.00
N VAL A 181 45.52 5.00 14.95
CA VAL A 181 45.10 3.59 14.86
C VAL A 181 46.12 2.79 14.04
N SER A 182 46.62 1.69 14.62
CA SER A 182 47.54 0.77 13.95
C SER A 182 46.85 -0.54 13.54
N ALA A 183 47.47 -1.32 12.66
CA ALA A 183 46.96 -2.64 12.27
C ALA A 183 46.83 -3.62 13.46
N LYS A 184 47.62 -3.42 14.53
CA LYS A 184 47.52 -4.22 15.75
C LYS A 184 46.21 -3.96 16.51
N ASP A 185 45.67 -2.75 16.41
CA ASP A 185 44.43 -2.32 17.07
C ASP A 185 43.17 -2.80 16.34
N VAL A 186 43.31 -3.52 15.23
CA VAL A 186 42.19 -4.12 14.47
C VAL A 186 42.23 -5.66 14.56
N ASN A 187 43.32 -6.23 15.07
CA ASN A 187 43.58 -7.67 15.07
C ASN A 187 43.22 -8.37 16.40
N TYR A 188 42.05 -8.07 16.96
CA TYR A 188 41.49 -8.77 18.11
C TYR A 188 40.07 -9.28 17.82
N GLN A 189 39.64 -10.33 18.53
CA GLN A 189 38.36 -11.01 18.28
C GLN A 189 37.18 -10.44 19.08
N GLU A 190 37.43 -9.69 20.15
CA GLU A 190 36.39 -9.10 21.00
C GLU A 190 36.70 -7.64 21.38
N LEU A 191 35.66 -6.82 21.44
CA LEU A 191 35.76 -5.42 21.80
C LEU A 191 35.81 -5.25 23.32
N ASN A 192 36.95 -4.81 23.86
CA ASN A 192 37.06 -4.49 25.28
C ASN A 192 36.48 -3.11 25.60
N TYR A 193 35.43 -3.04 26.42
CA TYR A 193 34.82 -1.77 26.80
C TYR A 193 35.85 -0.83 27.44
N ARG A 194 36.11 0.32 26.81
CA ARG A 194 37.03 1.35 27.29
C ARG A 194 36.45 2.72 26.98
N ARG A 195 36.21 3.54 28.01
CA ARG A 195 35.80 4.94 27.78
C ARG A 195 36.96 5.75 27.22
N ALA A 196 36.64 6.78 26.43
CA ALA A 196 37.63 7.74 25.94
C ALA A 196 38.48 8.28 27.11
N ARG A 197 39.79 8.39 26.88
CA ARG A 197 40.75 8.88 27.88
C ARG A 197 40.52 10.35 28.22
N ASP A 198 40.00 11.13 27.27
CA ASP A 198 39.67 12.54 27.41
C ASP A 198 38.15 12.75 27.27
N LYS A 199 37.53 13.37 28.26
CA LYS A 199 36.09 13.70 28.26
C LYS A 199 35.78 15.04 27.57
N SER A 200 36.80 15.85 27.27
CA SER A 200 36.66 17.12 26.57
C SER A 200 36.70 16.96 25.04
N ASP A 201 37.18 15.80 24.56
CA ASP A 201 37.23 15.47 23.15
C ASP A 201 35.84 15.13 22.59
N LYS A 202 35.27 16.05 21.80
CA LYS A 202 34.00 15.88 21.08
C LYS A 202 34.19 15.39 19.64
N SER A 203 35.41 15.02 19.24
CA SER A 203 35.72 14.53 17.89
C SER A 203 34.83 13.36 17.47
N LEU A 204 34.52 12.45 18.40
CA LEU A 204 33.61 11.34 18.14
C LEU A 204 32.21 11.82 17.74
N GLU A 205 31.66 12.87 18.34
CA GLU A 205 30.35 13.40 17.94
C GLU A 205 30.36 13.95 16.51
N LEU A 206 31.49 14.52 16.10
CA LEU A 206 31.71 15.06 14.75
C LEU A 206 31.88 13.94 13.71
N TYR A 207 32.66 12.90 14.03
CA TYR A 207 33.03 11.85 13.08
C TYR A 207 32.18 10.58 13.14
N LYS A 208 31.34 10.43 14.18
CA LYS A 208 30.36 9.33 14.32
C LYS A 208 29.45 9.24 13.11
N PHE A 209 29.07 10.38 12.51
CA PHE A 209 28.30 10.40 11.26
C PHE A 209 28.99 9.61 10.15
N TYR A 210 30.29 9.86 9.88
CA TYR A 210 31.00 9.21 8.77
C TYR A 210 31.19 7.72 9.00
N VAL A 211 31.57 7.31 10.22
CA VAL A 211 31.75 5.90 10.56
C VAL A 211 30.43 5.14 10.49
N ASN A 212 29.37 5.68 11.09
CA ASN A 212 28.06 5.04 11.06
C ASN A 212 27.47 5.03 9.65
N SER A 213 27.71 6.08 8.85
CA SER A 213 27.24 6.12 7.46
C SER A 213 27.94 5.07 6.61
N LEU A 214 29.27 4.93 6.75
CA LEU A 214 30.02 3.89 6.07
C LEU A 214 29.59 2.48 6.54
N TYR A 215 29.36 2.29 7.84
CA TYR A 215 28.83 1.05 8.39
C TYR A 215 27.45 0.69 7.81
N VAL A 216 26.53 1.66 7.75
CA VAL A 216 25.21 1.46 7.14
C VAL A 216 25.35 1.12 5.67
N ALA A 217 26.17 1.85 4.92
CA ALA A 217 26.38 1.64 3.49
C ALA A 217 26.93 0.24 3.19
N MET A 218 27.94 -0.20 3.95
CA MET A 218 28.54 -1.53 3.81
C MET A 218 27.54 -2.65 4.12
N THR A 219 26.74 -2.48 5.19
CA THR A 219 25.77 -3.49 5.63
C THR A 219 24.53 -3.58 4.74
N ARG A 220 24.38 -2.69 3.74
CA ARG A 220 23.34 -2.84 2.69
C ARG A 220 23.64 -3.96 1.70
N ALA A 221 24.90 -4.41 1.62
CA ALA A 221 25.34 -5.46 0.71
C ALA A 221 25.10 -6.85 1.31
N VAL A 222 24.28 -7.67 0.66
CA VAL A 222 24.00 -9.04 1.09
C VAL A 222 25.14 -9.97 0.69
N GLN A 223 25.55 -9.96 -0.58
CA GLN A 223 26.52 -10.92 -1.14
C GLN A 223 27.89 -10.29 -1.41
N SER A 224 27.95 -9.20 -2.18
CA SER A 224 29.22 -8.56 -2.54
C SER A 224 29.20 -7.03 -2.40
N LEU A 225 30.37 -6.50 -2.04
CA LEU A 225 30.60 -5.09 -1.79
C LEU A 225 31.80 -4.61 -2.61
N THR A 226 31.63 -3.55 -3.41
CA THR A 226 32.71 -2.96 -4.21
C THR A 226 32.88 -1.49 -3.87
N PHE A 227 34.08 -1.11 -3.44
CA PHE A 227 34.48 0.28 -3.30
C PHE A 227 35.03 0.79 -4.64
N VAL A 228 34.52 1.92 -5.11
CA VAL A 228 35.02 2.62 -6.31
C VAL A 228 35.46 4.01 -5.87
N GLU A 229 36.77 4.24 -5.84
CA GLU A 229 37.36 5.39 -5.15
C GLU A 229 38.39 6.08 -6.05
N SER A 230 38.41 7.41 -6.06
CA SER A 230 39.41 8.17 -6.80
C SER A 230 40.81 8.01 -6.20
N GLU A 231 40.92 7.85 -4.88
CA GLU A 231 42.16 7.61 -4.17
C GLU A 231 42.12 6.28 -3.40
N THR A 232 42.79 5.26 -3.92
CA THR A 232 42.82 3.92 -3.31
C THR A 232 43.90 3.75 -2.24
N SER A 233 44.79 4.73 -2.07
CA SER A 233 45.92 4.69 -1.12
C SER A 233 45.58 5.18 0.29
N HIS A 234 44.33 5.51 0.57
CA HIS A 234 43.91 6.02 1.88
C HIS A 234 44.17 5.00 3.01
N GLN A 235 44.66 5.47 4.16
CA GLN A 235 45.03 4.63 5.31
C GLN A 235 43.89 3.70 5.77
N LEU A 236 42.65 4.16 5.68
CA LEU A 236 41.45 3.38 6.01
C LEU A 236 41.41 2.04 5.25
N PHE A 237 41.74 2.01 3.95
CA PHE A 237 41.69 0.78 3.17
C PHE A 237 42.73 -0.23 3.63
N ALA A 238 43.92 0.23 4.00
CA ALA A 238 44.95 -0.62 4.59
C ALA A 238 44.52 -1.20 5.94
N LEU A 239 43.88 -0.38 6.81
CA LEU A 239 43.34 -0.85 8.09
C LEU A 239 42.18 -1.83 7.94
N LEU A 240 41.39 -1.69 6.86
CA LEU A 240 40.33 -2.62 6.49
C LEU A 240 40.85 -3.90 5.81
N GLY A 241 42.15 -3.99 5.49
CA GLY A 241 42.76 -5.13 4.81
C GLY A 241 42.37 -5.25 3.34
N LEU A 242 41.99 -4.15 2.70
CA LEU A 242 41.59 -4.12 1.29
C LEU A 242 42.78 -3.85 0.39
N ASN A 243 42.94 -4.70 -0.64
CA ASN A 243 43.90 -4.51 -1.70
C ASN A 243 43.20 -4.05 -2.98
N VAL A 244 43.89 -3.23 -3.76
CA VAL A 244 43.39 -2.79 -5.07
C VAL A 244 43.27 -4.00 -5.99
N SER A 245 42.10 -4.14 -6.61
CA SER A 245 41.78 -5.21 -7.54
C SER A 245 41.27 -4.61 -8.83
N ASP A 246 41.85 -5.06 -9.96
CA ASP A 246 41.32 -4.80 -11.30
C ASP A 246 40.45 -5.97 -11.79
N ALA A 247 40.02 -6.85 -10.88
CA ALA A 247 39.24 -8.04 -11.22
C ALA A 247 37.90 -7.64 -11.84
N GLN A 248 37.56 -8.28 -12.95
CA GLN A 248 36.32 -8.02 -13.66
C GLN A 248 35.11 -8.49 -12.83
N LEU A 249 34.10 -7.62 -12.68
CA LEU A 249 32.78 -8.09 -12.27
C LEU A 249 32.23 -8.98 -13.37
N VAL A 250 31.82 -10.19 -12.99
CA VAL A 250 31.06 -11.08 -13.87
C VAL A 250 29.73 -10.42 -14.18
N VAL A 251 29.37 -10.34 -15.47
CA VAL A 251 28.06 -9.85 -15.89
C VAL A 251 26.99 -10.76 -15.29
N GLY A 252 26.29 -10.24 -14.28
CA GLY A 252 25.20 -10.95 -13.63
C GLY A 252 23.99 -11.12 -14.55
N GLN A 253 22.98 -11.81 -14.02
CA GLN A 253 21.70 -12.02 -14.70
C GLN A 253 21.01 -10.68 -15.03
N VAL A 254 20.70 -10.46 -16.31
CA VAL A 254 19.89 -9.33 -16.78
C VAL A 254 18.49 -9.42 -16.17
N SER A 255 18.04 -8.31 -15.60
CA SER A 255 16.71 -8.24 -15.00
C SER A 255 15.64 -8.00 -16.04
N SER A 256 14.54 -8.74 -15.92
CA SER A 256 13.38 -8.57 -16.81
C SER A 256 12.63 -7.27 -16.50
N LYS A 257 11.75 -6.84 -17.42
CA LYS A 257 10.92 -5.65 -17.19
C LYS A 257 10.01 -5.82 -15.97
N GLU A 258 9.55 -7.04 -15.71
CA GLU A 258 8.73 -7.37 -14.54
C GLU A 258 9.52 -7.16 -13.24
N GLN A 259 10.78 -7.61 -13.20
CA GLN A 259 11.65 -7.40 -12.02
C GLN A 259 11.88 -5.90 -11.77
N TRP A 260 12.07 -5.10 -12.82
CA TRP A 260 12.18 -3.65 -12.70
C TRP A 260 10.88 -3.01 -12.21
N ALA A 261 9.72 -3.44 -12.70
CA ALA A 261 8.42 -2.94 -12.24
C ALA A 261 8.16 -3.27 -10.77
N GLN A 262 8.51 -4.48 -10.33
CA GLN A 262 8.42 -4.90 -8.93
C GLN A 262 9.32 -4.06 -8.03
N GLU A 263 10.58 -3.83 -8.44
CA GLU A 263 11.51 -3.00 -7.68
C GLU A 263 11.05 -1.54 -7.60
N ALA A 264 10.56 -0.96 -8.70
CA ALA A 264 10.00 0.40 -8.70
C ALA A 264 8.85 0.53 -7.69
N ARG A 265 7.96 -0.47 -7.64
CA ARG A 265 6.84 -0.49 -6.68
C ARG A 265 7.30 -0.65 -5.24
N LYS A 266 8.25 -1.55 -4.98
CA LYS A 266 8.84 -1.72 -3.64
C LYS A 266 9.45 -0.41 -3.14
N LEU A 267 10.17 0.30 -4.02
CA LEU A 267 10.76 1.60 -3.74
C LEU A 267 9.68 2.66 -3.45
N GLU A 268 8.62 2.73 -4.25
CA GLU A 268 7.47 3.64 -4.03
C GLU A 268 6.80 3.41 -2.67
N LEU A 269 6.56 2.15 -2.29
CA LEU A 269 5.99 1.78 -0.99
C LEU A 269 6.91 2.16 0.19
N GLN A 270 8.22 2.24 -0.04
CA GLN A 270 9.21 2.67 0.95
C GLN A 270 9.48 4.19 0.89
N GLY A 271 8.70 4.94 0.11
CA GLY A 271 8.81 6.39 -0.02
C GLY A 271 9.94 6.86 -0.94
N LYS A 272 10.56 5.96 -1.72
CA LYS A 272 11.68 6.25 -2.66
C LYS A 272 11.14 6.61 -4.04
N GLN A 273 10.38 7.70 -4.10
CA GLN A 273 9.67 8.14 -5.30
C GLN A 273 10.60 8.46 -6.48
N GLU A 274 11.76 9.06 -6.21
CA GLU A 274 12.73 9.45 -7.24
C GLU A 274 13.20 8.22 -8.05
N GLN A 275 13.68 7.18 -7.38
CA GLN A 275 14.20 5.98 -8.03
C GLN A 275 13.08 5.17 -8.71
N ALA A 276 11.91 5.08 -8.08
CA ALA A 276 10.73 4.44 -8.67
C ALA A 276 10.33 5.11 -10.00
N GLN A 277 10.31 6.44 -10.04
CA GLN A 277 9.99 7.21 -11.23
C GLN A 277 11.06 7.07 -12.31
N LEU A 278 12.35 7.11 -11.94
CA LEU A 278 13.45 6.87 -12.88
C LEU A 278 13.35 5.50 -13.54
N ILE A 279 13.01 4.44 -12.80
CA ILE A 279 12.80 3.10 -13.38
C ILE A 279 11.68 3.14 -14.42
N ARG A 280 10.56 3.80 -14.10
CA ARG A 280 9.40 3.92 -15.00
C ARG A 280 9.77 4.65 -16.30
N ASP A 281 10.46 5.77 -16.19
CA ASP A 281 10.75 6.65 -17.33
C ASP A 281 11.90 6.13 -18.20
N THR A 282 12.91 5.50 -17.60
CA THR A 282 14.12 5.08 -18.33
C THR A 282 14.08 3.63 -18.79
N ILE A 283 13.55 2.72 -17.97
CA ILE A 283 13.62 1.27 -18.23
C ILE A 283 12.28 0.74 -18.77
N LEU A 284 11.17 1.10 -18.13
CA LEU A 284 9.86 0.52 -18.47
C LEU A 284 9.26 1.19 -19.71
N GLN A 285 9.31 2.53 -19.80
CA GLN A 285 8.85 3.33 -20.93
C GLN A 285 7.45 2.94 -21.42
N PHE A 286 6.51 2.82 -20.48
CA PHE A 286 5.14 2.47 -20.84
C PHE A 286 4.52 3.53 -21.75
N LYS A 287 3.79 3.07 -22.77
CA LYS A 287 3.04 3.96 -23.66
C LYS A 287 1.74 4.38 -22.95
N PRO A 288 1.22 5.59 -23.23
CA PRO A 288 -0.14 5.90 -22.81
C PRO A 288 -1.13 4.98 -23.52
N VAL A 289 -2.24 4.68 -22.84
CA VAL A 289 -3.34 3.91 -23.44
C VAL A 289 -3.96 4.68 -24.61
N PRO A 290 -4.34 4.02 -25.71
CA PRO A 290 -4.91 4.68 -26.90
C PRO A 290 -6.39 5.06 -26.75
N TRP A 291 -7.03 4.64 -25.65
CA TRP A 291 -8.40 4.99 -25.31
C TRP A 291 -8.43 6.05 -24.20
N THR A 292 -9.61 6.60 -23.95
CA THR A 292 -9.87 7.53 -22.85
C THR A 292 -10.56 6.76 -21.72
N PRO A 293 -9.85 6.39 -20.63
CA PRO A 293 -10.46 5.74 -19.48
C PRO A 293 -11.59 6.59 -18.92
N TRP A 294 -12.71 5.98 -18.56
CA TRP A 294 -13.76 6.68 -17.84
C TRP A 294 -13.23 7.14 -16.49
N SER A 295 -13.49 8.41 -16.18
CA SER A 295 -13.24 8.99 -14.86
C SER A 295 -14.34 9.97 -14.52
N GLN A 296 -14.48 10.31 -13.24
CA GLN A 296 -15.41 11.34 -12.77
C GLN A 296 -15.19 12.65 -13.53
N THR A 297 -13.95 13.11 -13.69
CA THR A 297 -13.62 14.35 -14.41
C THR A 297 -14.13 14.33 -15.85
N ILE A 298 -13.91 13.20 -16.54
CA ILE A 298 -14.36 13.05 -17.94
C ILE A 298 -15.88 12.93 -18.01
N MET A 299 -16.52 12.25 -17.06
CA MET A 299 -17.98 12.13 -17.01
C MET A 299 -18.67 13.45 -16.67
N VAL A 300 -18.05 14.33 -15.88
CA VAL A 300 -18.52 15.69 -15.66
C VAL A 300 -18.45 16.51 -16.95
N ASP A 301 -17.32 16.47 -17.67
CA ASP A 301 -17.19 17.13 -18.98
C ASP A 301 -18.19 16.59 -20.00
N PHE A 302 -18.32 15.26 -20.10
CA PHE A 302 -19.31 14.63 -20.96
C PHE A 302 -20.73 14.95 -20.53
N GLY A 303 -21.02 15.06 -19.24
CA GLY A 303 -22.33 15.47 -18.73
C GLY A 303 -22.75 16.84 -19.24
N THR A 304 -21.86 17.84 -19.16
CA THR A 304 -22.16 19.20 -19.68
C THR A 304 -22.47 19.18 -21.18
N LYS A 305 -21.66 18.44 -21.95
CA LYS A 305 -21.81 18.31 -23.42
C LYS A 305 -23.00 17.44 -23.83
N ALA A 306 -23.27 16.37 -23.10
CA ALA A 306 -24.30 15.38 -23.42
C ALA A 306 -25.71 15.91 -23.14
N LEU A 307 -25.86 16.67 -22.05
CA LEU A 307 -27.13 17.24 -21.61
C LEU A 307 -27.50 18.53 -22.36
N ASP A 308 -26.56 19.14 -23.07
CA ASP A 308 -26.86 20.23 -24.00
C ASP A 308 -27.65 19.71 -25.21
N ARG A 309 -28.85 20.28 -25.43
CA ARG A 309 -29.72 19.96 -26.57
C ARG A 309 -29.13 20.47 -27.89
N GLY A 310 -28.30 21.51 -27.84
CA GLY A 310 -27.65 22.11 -29.02
C GLY A 310 -26.44 21.31 -29.54
N ASN A 311 -25.92 20.36 -28.77
CA ASN A 311 -24.74 19.60 -29.17
C ASN A 311 -25.09 18.50 -30.20
N PRO A 312 -24.51 18.51 -31.41
CA PRO A 312 -24.81 17.50 -32.44
C PRO A 312 -24.15 16.14 -32.15
N SER A 313 -23.16 16.07 -31.26
CA SER A 313 -22.39 14.83 -31.03
C SER A 313 -23.16 13.83 -30.15
N SER A 314 -23.34 12.60 -30.66
CA SER A 314 -23.91 11.48 -29.89
C SER A 314 -22.87 10.77 -29.02
N LYS A 315 -21.57 10.99 -29.24
CA LYS A 315 -20.48 10.25 -28.57
C LYS A 315 -20.44 10.48 -27.04
N PRO A 316 -20.52 11.73 -26.51
CA PRO A 316 -20.63 11.95 -25.07
C PRO A 316 -21.89 11.33 -24.45
N ARG A 317 -23.02 11.35 -25.18
CA ARG A 317 -24.29 10.77 -24.72
C ARG A 317 -24.20 9.26 -24.59
N GLN A 318 -23.62 8.58 -25.59
CA GLN A 318 -23.42 7.13 -25.53
C GLN A 318 -22.40 6.74 -24.45
N ALA A 319 -21.30 7.49 -24.31
CA ALA A 319 -20.31 7.23 -23.27
C ALA A 319 -20.90 7.36 -21.86
N LEU A 320 -21.73 8.38 -21.62
CA LEU A 320 -22.40 8.58 -20.34
C LEU A 320 -23.46 7.50 -20.07
N LEU A 321 -24.18 7.04 -21.09
CA LEU A 321 -25.12 5.91 -20.98
C LEU A 321 -24.39 4.60 -20.62
N ASP A 322 -23.31 4.27 -21.34
CA ASP A 322 -22.52 3.05 -21.09
C ASP A 322 -21.89 3.10 -19.68
N TYR A 323 -21.36 4.26 -19.27
CA TYR A 323 -20.86 4.51 -17.92
C TYR A 323 -21.93 4.25 -16.86
N ALA A 324 -23.13 4.79 -17.06
CA ALA A 324 -24.26 4.66 -16.15
C ALA A 324 -24.71 3.21 -15.99
N LEU A 325 -24.83 2.47 -17.09
CA LEU A 325 -25.20 1.04 -17.09
C LEU A 325 -24.12 0.17 -16.44
N TRP A 326 -22.84 0.49 -16.60
CA TRP A 326 -21.75 -0.25 -15.98
C TRP A 326 -21.66 -0.02 -14.47
N HIS A 327 -21.64 1.24 -14.03
CA HIS A 327 -21.46 1.61 -12.62
C HIS A 327 -22.76 1.60 -11.80
N GLY A 328 -23.91 1.45 -12.45
CA GLY A 328 -25.22 1.45 -11.81
C GLY A 328 -25.69 2.85 -11.38
N GLN A 329 -25.53 3.83 -12.26
CA GLN A 329 -25.82 5.23 -12.01
C GLN A 329 -27.03 5.70 -12.82
N GLN A 330 -28.23 5.20 -12.49
CA GLN A 330 -29.45 5.40 -13.27
C GLN A 330 -29.84 6.88 -13.51
N ALA A 331 -29.49 7.81 -12.63
CA ALA A 331 -29.88 9.21 -12.74
C ALA A 331 -29.32 9.86 -14.02
N TRP A 332 -28.16 9.40 -14.51
CA TRP A 332 -27.62 9.86 -15.79
C TRP A 332 -28.46 9.36 -16.98
N ILE A 333 -29.01 8.14 -16.90
CA ILE A 333 -29.91 7.57 -17.91
C ILE A 333 -31.20 8.39 -17.94
N GLU A 334 -31.77 8.71 -16.78
CA GLU A 334 -32.97 9.53 -16.64
C GLU A 334 -32.77 10.95 -17.19
N LYS A 335 -31.63 11.59 -16.89
CA LYS A 335 -31.26 12.90 -17.45
C LYS A 335 -31.14 12.86 -18.99
N LEU A 336 -30.55 11.80 -19.54
CA LEU A 336 -30.45 11.59 -21.00
C LEU A 336 -31.82 11.32 -21.64
N ALA A 337 -32.71 10.61 -20.96
CA ALA A 337 -34.08 10.39 -21.45
C ALA A 337 -34.88 11.70 -21.54
N LYS A 338 -34.74 12.59 -20.55
CA LYS A 338 -35.39 13.92 -20.52
C LYS A 338 -34.98 14.86 -21.67
N ILE A 339 -33.81 14.64 -22.28
CA ILE A 339 -33.37 15.36 -23.49
C ILE A 339 -33.66 14.59 -24.78
N ASN A 340 -34.48 13.55 -24.73
CA ASN A 340 -34.89 12.70 -25.86
C ASN A 340 -33.74 11.93 -26.54
N PHE A 341 -32.69 11.56 -25.81
CA PHE A 341 -31.69 10.63 -26.36
C PHE A 341 -32.31 9.22 -26.47
N LEU A 342 -32.57 8.77 -27.70
CA LEU A 342 -33.37 7.57 -27.98
C LEU A 342 -32.95 6.31 -27.18
N PRO A 343 -31.66 5.94 -27.07
CA PRO A 343 -31.25 4.76 -26.30
C PRO A 343 -31.53 4.87 -24.79
N ALA A 344 -31.49 6.09 -24.23
CA ALA A 344 -31.85 6.30 -22.84
C ALA A 344 -33.38 6.34 -22.66
N ARG A 345 -34.10 6.98 -23.58
CA ARG A 345 -35.57 7.05 -23.56
C ARG A 345 -36.22 5.68 -23.70
N SER A 346 -35.62 4.73 -24.43
CA SER A 346 -36.14 3.36 -24.47
C SER A 346 -36.03 2.61 -23.14
N LEU A 347 -35.09 3.01 -22.28
CA LEU A 347 -34.90 2.42 -20.95
C LEU A 347 -35.69 3.16 -19.86
N ALA A 348 -35.95 4.45 -20.09
CA ALA A 348 -36.68 5.35 -19.22
C ALA A 348 -37.72 6.18 -20.01
N PRO A 349 -38.80 5.55 -20.54
CA PRO A 349 -39.80 6.20 -21.39
C PRO A 349 -40.47 7.40 -20.70
N ASP A 350 -40.77 7.29 -19.41
CA ASP A 350 -41.38 8.36 -18.60
C ASP A 350 -40.35 9.24 -17.89
N GLY A 351 -39.08 9.13 -18.28
CA GLY A 351 -37.96 9.81 -17.62
C GLY A 351 -37.53 9.19 -16.30
N GLU A 352 -38.09 8.03 -15.94
CA GLU A 352 -37.66 7.18 -14.82
C GLU A 352 -37.04 5.88 -15.32
N PHE A 353 -35.88 5.52 -14.78
CA PHE A 353 -35.27 4.24 -15.06
C PHE A 353 -36.02 3.15 -14.31
N GLY A 354 -36.49 2.14 -15.06
CA GLY A 354 -37.25 1.01 -14.53
C GLY A 354 -36.48 0.24 -13.45
N TRP A 355 -37.23 -0.42 -12.58
CA TRP A 355 -36.64 -1.31 -11.58
C TRP A 355 -36.19 -2.62 -12.21
N ILE A 356 -35.21 -3.29 -11.59
CA ILE A 356 -34.72 -4.61 -12.01
C ILE A 356 -34.97 -5.60 -10.86
N GLY A 357 -35.96 -6.48 -11.01
CA GLY A 357 -36.31 -7.50 -10.02
C GLY A 357 -37.73 -8.08 -10.18
N PRO A 358 -38.17 -8.97 -9.27
CA PRO A 358 -39.49 -9.63 -9.32
C PRO A 358 -40.66 -8.76 -8.82
N HIS A 359 -41.63 -8.46 -9.70
CA HIS A 359 -42.77 -7.53 -9.47
C HIS A 359 -43.68 -7.87 -8.26
N ALA A 360 -43.66 -9.12 -7.79
CA ALA A 360 -44.70 -9.74 -6.96
C ALA A 360 -44.89 -9.16 -5.53
N ARG A 361 -44.05 -8.22 -5.05
CA ARG A 361 -44.16 -7.73 -3.65
C ARG A 361 -45.06 -6.52 -3.43
N LEU A 362 -45.51 -5.84 -4.49
CA LEU A 362 -46.41 -4.68 -4.38
C LEU A 362 -47.83 -4.95 -4.90
N GLY A 363 -48.14 -6.18 -5.33
CA GLY A 363 -49.51 -6.61 -5.62
C GLY A 363 -50.14 -6.07 -6.91
N PHE A 364 -49.41 -5.29 -7.71
CA PHE A 364 -49.81 -4.93 -9.07
C PHE A 364 -49.05 -5.80 -10.08
N HIS A 365 -49.64 -6.12 -11.21
CA HIS A 365 -48.98 -6.78 -12.34
C HIS A 365 -49.28 -5.92 -13.56
N ASP A 366 -48.32 -5.11 -13.97
CA ASP A 366 -48.41 -4.37 -15.25
C ASP A 366 -47.44 -5.00 -16.26
N ALA A 367 -47.99 -5.53 -17.35
CA ALA A 367 -47.22 -6.19 -18.40
C ALA A 367 -46.20 -5.23 -19.05
N GLU A 368 -46.50 -3.92 -19.09
CA GLU A 368 -45.60 -2.90 -19.62
C GLU A 368 -44.36 -2.73 -18.73
N TYR A 369 -44.55 -2.77 -17.41
CA TYR A 369 -43.47 -2.66 -16.43
C TYR A 369 -42.52 -3.85 -16.45
N GLU A 370 -43.05 -5.08 -16.61
CA GLU A 370 -42.24 -6.29 -16.73
C GLU A 370 -41.38 -6.27 -18.01
N GLN A 371 -41.94 -5.79 -19.13
CA GLN A 371 -41.20 -5.60 -20.36
C GLN A 371 -40.06 -4.58 -20.19
N GLN A 372 -40.35 -3.43 -19.58
CA GLN A 372 -39.35 -2.39 -19.32
C GLN A 372 -38.22 -2.89 -18.39
N THR A 373 -38.59 -3.59 -17.32
CA THR A 373 -37.65 -4.23 -16.37
C THR A 373 -36.72 -5.20 -17.09
N THR A 374 -37.28 -6.04 -17.97
CA THR A 374 -36.52 -7.01 -18.76
C THR A 374 -35.55 -6.33 -19.74
N LEU A 375 -35.99 -5.24 -20.38
CA LEU A 375 -35.15 -4.45 -21.29
C LEU A 375 -34.00 -3.77 -20.54
N ALA A 376 -34.28 -3.14 -19.40
CA ALA A 376 -33.27 -2.53 -18.54
C ALA A 376 -32.22 -3.55 -18.06
N HIS A 377 -32.68 -4.73 -17.61
CA HIS A 377 -31.81 -5.82 -17.21
C HIS A 377 -30.89 -6.29 -18.34
N ARG A 378 -31.45 -6.50 -19.54
CA ARG A 378 -30.68 -6.90 -20.73
C ARG A 378 -29.64 -5.86 -21.11
N ALA A 379 -29.97 -4.57 -21.03
CA ALA A 379 -29.04 -3.49 -21.34
C ALA A 379 -27.85 -3.47 -20.37
N VAL A 380 -28.11 -3.60 -19.06
CA VAL A 380 -27.06 -3.68 -18.03
C VAL A 380 -26.16 -4.91 -18.25
N ILE A 381 -26.75 -6.10 -18.46
CA ILE A 381 -25.99 -7.32 -18.73
C ILE A 381 -25.13 -7.16 -19.99
N ALA A 382 -25.68 -6.59 -21.07
CA ALA A 382 -24.96 -6.43 -22.32
C ALA A 382 -23.71 -5.56 -22.18
N ILE A 383 -23.81 -4.42 -21.48
CA ILE A 383 -22.66 -3.53 -21.22
C ILE A 383 -21.65 -4.23 -20.30
N ARG A 384 -22.10 -4.86 -19.21
CA ARG A 384 -21.21 -5.56 -18.28
C ARG A 384 -20.47 -6.73 -18.95
N HIS A 385 -21.18 -7.52 -19.75
CA HIS A 385 -20.60 -8.60 -20.52
C HIS A 385 -19.56 -8.08 -21.53
N ARG A 386 -19.86 -7.00 -22.27
CA ARG A 386 -18.94 -6.42 -23.26
C ARG A 386 -17.57 -6.09 -22.67
N HIS A 387 -17.52 -5.53 -21.46
CA HIS A 387 -16.25 -5.13 -20.83
C HIS A 387 -15.61 -6.25 -19.99
N LEU A 388 -16.39 -7.18 -19.45
CA LEU A 388 -15.86 -8.31 -18.66
C LEU A 388 -15.45 -9.52 -19.50
N GLN A 389 -16.02 -9.72 -20.69
CA GLN A 389 -15.77 -10.92 -21.51
C GLN A 389 -14.26 -11.19 -21.73
N PRO A 390 -13.40 -10.21 -22.05
CA PRO A 390 -11.96 -10.46 -22.20
C PRO A 390 -11.30 -11.04 -20.94
N TYR A 391 -11.84 -10.71 -19.76
CA TYR A 391 -11.32 -11.12 -18.45
C TYR A 391 -11.90 -12.43 -17.94
N VAL A 392 -13.01 -12.91 -18.53
CA VAL A 392 -13.62 -14.20 -18.18
C VAL A 392 -12.92 -15.37 -18.88
N ILE A 393 -12.38 -15.14 -20.07
CA ILE A 393 -11.76 -16.18 -20.89
C ILE A 393 -10.42 -16.62 -20.27
N LYS A 394 -10.12 -17.93 -20.32
CA LYS A 394 -8.86 -18.50 -19.80
C LYS A 394 -7.60 -18.04 -20.56
N ASN A 395 -7.75 -17.59 -21.80
CA ASN A 395 -6.67 -17.08 -22.63
C ASN A 395 -6.57 -15.55 -22.51
N PHE A 396 -5.76 -15.08 -21.58
CA PHE A 396 -5.55 -13.66 -21.28
C PHE A 396 -4.24 -13.10 -21.86
N LYS A 397 -3.69 -13.71 -22.93
CA LYS A 397 -2.45 -13.26 -23.58
C LYS A 397 -2.52 -11.79 -24.02
N GLU A 398 -3.65 -11.35 -24.54
CA GLU A 398 -3.82 -9.95 -24.97
C GLU A 398 -3.81 -8.99 -23.78
N ILE A 399 -4.42 -9.36 -22.66
CA ILE A 399 -4.40 -8.54 -21.43
C ILE A 399 -2.96 -8.39 -20.94
N LEU A 400 -2.20 -9.48 -20.91
CA LEU A 400 -0.78 -9.45 -20.53
C LEU A 400 0.04 -8.60 -21.49
N ARG A 401 -0.19 -8.72 -22.81
CA ARG A 401 0.46 -7.87 -23.80
C ARG A 401 0.14 -6.39 -23.58
N GLN A 402 -1.10 -6.06 -23.22
CA GLN A 402 -1.48 -4.67 -22.88
C GLN A 402 -0.79 -4.19 -21.61
N CYS A 403 -0.65 -5.05 -20.59
CA CYS A 403 0.12 -4.74 -19.39
C CYS A 403 1.60 -4.47 -19.70
N ASP A 404 2.18 -5.23 -20.63
CA ASP A 404 3.58 -5.06 -21.03
C ASP A 404 3.82 -3.75 -21.80
N VAL A 405 2.80 -3.23 -22.49
CA VAL A 405 2.87 -2.00 -23.29
C VAL A 405 2.49 -0.75 -22.50
N TYR A 406 1.40 -0.82 -21.73
CA TYR A 406 0.78 0.33 -21.06
C TYR A 406 1.06 0.39 -19.55
N GLY A 407 1.65 -0.67 -18.99
CA GLY A 407 1.89 -0.82 -17.55
C GLY A 407 0.90 -1.78 -16.90
N ILE A 408 1.33 -2.47 -15.84
CA ILE A 408 0.54 -3.51 -15.17
C ILE A 408 -0.76 -2.98 -14.55
N ASP A 409 -0.74 -1.74 -14.07
CA ASP A 409 -1.87 -1.05 -13.43
C ASP A 409 -2.51 0.01 -14.35
N HIS A 410 -2.35 -0.11 -15.67
CA HIS A 410 -2.98 0.82 -16.62
C HIS A 410 -4.51 0.87 -16.45
N LEU A 411 -5.13 2.01 -16.76
CA LEU A 411 -6.58 2.11 -16.68
C LEU A 411 -7.23 1.59 -17.95
N THR A 412 -8.17 0.67 -17.79
CA THR A 412 -9.03 0.18 -18.86
C THR A 412 -10.06 1.23 -19.27
N LEU A 413 -10.83 0.98 -20.32
CA LEU A 413 -11.87 1.93 -20.76
C LEU A 413 -12.86 2.27 -19.64
N VAL A 414 -13.16 1.32 -18.75
CA VAL A 414 -14.13 1.51 -17.65
C VAL A 414 -13.53 2.12 -16.37
N GLY A 415 -12.31 2.68 -16.46
CA GLY A 415 -11.65 3.35 -15.33
C GLY A 415 -11.10 2.41 -14.26
N ALA A 416 -11.10 1.10 -14.50
CA ALA A 416 -10.59 0.08 -13.58
C ALA A 416 -9.24 -0.47 -14.06
N THR A 417 -8.41 -1.00 -13.15
CA THR A 417 -7.17 -1.72 -13.52
C THR A 417 -7.48 -3.12 -14.05
N PRO A 418 -6.56 -3.77 -14.80
CA PRO A 418 -6.71 -5.16 -15.21
C PRO A 418 -6.99 -6.11 -14.04
N LEU A 419 -6.36 -5.87 -12.89
CA LEU A 419 -6.56 -6.66 -11.68
C LEU A 419 -7.98 -6.52 -11.13
N MET A 420 -8.56 -5.31 -11.15
CA MET A 420 -9.95 -5.08 -10.75
C MET A 420 -10.94 -5.82 -11.65
N LEU A 421 -10.73 -5.81 -12.97
CA LEU A 421 -11.60 -6.52 -13.90
C LEU A 421 -11.43 -8.03 -13.83
N ALA A 422 -10.21 -8.54 -13.61
CA ALA A 422 -9.95 -9.96 -13.35
C ALA A 422 -10.66 -10.44 -12.08
N ALA A 423 -10.59 -9.65 -11.00
CA ALA A 423 -11.29 -9.92 -9.75
C ALA A 423 -12.82 -9.90 -9.92
N ARG A 424 -13.37 -8.88 -10.62
CA ARG A 424 -14.80 -8.82 -10.94
C ARG A 424 -15.24 -9.97 -11.85
N ALA A 425 -14.38 -10.45 -12.74
CA ALA A 425 -14.65 -11.60 -13.60
C ALA A 425 -14.59 -12.95 -12.85
N GLY A 426 -13.95 -13.01 -11.69
CA GLY A 426 -13.71 -14.26 -10.95
C GLY A 426 -12.60 -15.12 -11.55
N ASN A 427 -11.73 -14.53 -12.37
CA ASN A 427 -10.68 -15.26 -13.08
C ASN A 427 -9.43 -15.37 -12.19
N GLN A 428 -9.44 -16.37 -11.29
CA GLN A 428 -8.34 -16.64 -10.37
C GLN A 428 -6.97 -16.77 -11.10
N PRO A 429 -6.80 -17.57 -12.18
CA PRO A 429 -5.51 -17.67 -12.86
C PRO A 429 -4.98 -16.34 -13.38
N LEU A 430 -5.85 -15.46 -13.88
CA LEU A 430 -5.42 -14.13 -14.32
C LEU A 430 -5.04 -13.25 -13.12
N VAL A 431 -5.78 -13.32 -12.01
CA VAL A 431 -5.43 -12.59 -10.78
C VAL A 431 -4.06 -13.02 -10.26
N GLU A 432 -3.79 -14.33 -10.20
CA GLU A 432 -2.48 -14.87 -9.80
C GLU A 432 -1.35 -14.31 -10.66
N VAL A 433 -1.48 -14.43 -11.99
CA VAL A 433 -0.45 -13.96 -12.92
C VAL A 433 -0.25 -12.44 -12.84
N LEU A 434 -1.31 -11.65 -12.67
CA LEU A 434 -1.19 -10.20 -12.52
C LEU A 434 -0.49 -9.82 -11.21
N ILE A 435 -0.82 -10.48 -10.10
CA ILE A 435 -0.15 -10.27 -8.80
C ILE A 435 1.32 -10.67 -8.87
N GLU A 436 1.64 -11.82 -9.46
CA GLU A 436 3.02 -12.26 -9.70
C GLU A 436 3.79 -11.24 -10.55
N ARG A 437 3.13 -10.60 -11.53
CA ARG A 437 3.69 -9.52 -12.34
C ARG A 437 3.71 -8.15 -11.64
N GLY A 438 3.30 -8.07 -10.38
CA GLY A 438 3.40 -6.85 -9.57
C GLY A 438 2.19 -5.90 -9.65
N ALA A 439 1.02 -6.36 -10.12
CA ALA A 439 -0.21 -5.58 -10.08
C ALA A 439 -0.59 -5.17 -8.65
N ASN A 440 -1.13 -3.97 -8.46
CA ASN A 440 -1.42 -3.44 -7.13
C ASN A 440 -2.81 -3.85 -6.60
N PRO A 441 -2.91 -4.74 -5.59
CA PRO A 441 -4.20 -5.12 -5.01
C PRO A 441 -4.82 -4.03 -4.14
N GLN A 442 -4.10 -2.94 -3.87
CA GLN A 442 -4.57 -1.77 -3.13
C GLN A 442 -4.86 -0.56 -4.03
N ALA A 443 -4.73 -0.71 -5.36
CA ALA A 443 -5.19 0.32 -6.29
C ALA A 443 -6.70 0.51 -6.13
N VAL A 444 -7.18 1.75 -6.24
CA VAL A 444 -8.61 2.10 -6.11
C VAL A 444 -9.12 2.81 -7.36
N ASP A 445 -10.36 2.54 -7.76
CA ASP A 445 -11.07 3.29 -8.80
C ASP A 445 -11.65 4.61 -8.22
N ASP A 446 -12.36 5.38 -9.05
CA ASP A 446 -13.01 6.64 -8.65
C ASP A 446 -14.12 6.47 -7.59
N PHE A 447 -14.56 5.24 -7.32
CA PHE A 447 -15.51 4.89 -6.26
C PHE A 447 -14.82 4.39 -4.99
N GLY A 448 -13.47 4.48 -4.92
CA GLY A 448 -12.69 3.97 -3.81
C GLY A 448 -12.62 2.44 -3.78
N HIS A 449 -13.00 1.75 -4.86
CA HIS A 449 -13.03 0.28 -4.90
C HIS A 449 -11.70 -0.32 -5.30
N THR A 450 -11.16 -1.21 -4.45
CA THR A 450 -10.05 -2.10 -4.73
C THR A 450 -10.48 -3.32 -5.54
N PRO A 451 -9.54 -4.09 -6.15
CA PRO A 451 -9.88 -5.36 -6.78
C PRO A 451 -10.74 -6.29 -5.91
N TRP A 452 -10.47 -6.34 -4.60
CA TRP A 452 -11.28 -7.11 -3.66
C TRP A 452 -12.71 -6.58 -3.55
N GLN A 453 -12.89 -5.27 -3.46
CA GLN A 453 -14.21 -4.64 -3.41
C GLN A 453 -14.98 -4.80 -4.72
N HIS A 454 -14.32 -4.84 -5.88
CA HIS A 454 -14.96 -5.17 -7.16
C HIS A 454 -15.57 -6.58 -7.16
N ALA A 455 -14.87 -7.57 -6.59
CA ALA A 455 -15.38 -8.94 -6.46
C ALA A 455 -16.55 -9.01 -5.47
N LEU A 456 -16.43 -8.38 -4.29
CA LEU A 456 -17.51 -8.34 -3.30
C LEU A 456 -18.75 -7.58 -3.79
N ASN A 457 -18.56 -6.49 -4.52
CA ASN A 457 -19.64 -5.72 -5.12
C ASN A 457 -20.43 -6.59 -6.10
N ARG A 458 -19.75 -7.39 -6.95
CA ARG A 458 -20.43 -8.36 -7.81
C ARG A 458 -21.11 -9.46 -7.00
N ALA A 459 -20.51 -9.98 -5.94
CA ALA A 459 -21.13 -11.00 -5.10
C ALA A 459 -22.43 -10.54 -4.41
N LEU A 460 -22.55 -9.24 -4.11
CA LEU A 460 -23.79 -8.64 -3.61
C LEU A 460 -24.90 -8.56 -4.67
N GLU A 461 -24.54 -8.49 -5.94
CA GLU A 461 -25.48 -8.47 -7.07
C GLU A 461 -25.82 -9.89 -7.56
N GLU A 462 -24.83 -10.78 -7.57
CA GLU A 462 -24.88 -12.15 -8.09
C GLU A 462 -24.38 -13.12 -7.00
N PRO A 463 -25.24 -13.60 -6.08
CA PRO A 463 -24.81 -14.51 -5.00
C PRO A 463 -24.14 -15.80 -5.47
N ASP A 464 -24.49 -16.29 -6.67
CA ASP A 464 -23.85 -17.47 -7.28
C ASP A 464 -22.38 -17.24 -7.66
N PHE A 465 -22.03 -16.01 -8.06
CA PHE A 465 -20.63 -15.60 -8.21
C PHE A 465 -19.91 -15.67 -6.85
N GLY A 466 -20.58 -15.24 -5.78
CA GLY A 466 -20.13 -15.34 -4.39
C GLY A 466 -19.66 -16.76 -4.00
N LYS A 467 -20.44 -17.77 -4.38
CA LYS A 467 -20.17 -19.19 -4.07
C LYS A 467 -18.87 -19.73 -4.64
N THR A 468 -18.50 -19.27 -5.83
CA THR A 468 -17.43 -19.88 -6.63
C THR A 468 -16.16 -19.03 -6.66
N ALA A 469 -16.30 -17.71 -6.77
CA ALA A 469 -15.17 -16.82 -7.02
C ALA A 469 -14.55 -16.22 -5.74
N ILE A 470 -15.34 -15.99 -4.69
CA ILE A 470 -14.83 -15.25 -3.52
C ILE A 470 -13.80 -16.04 -2.71
N GLY A 471 -13.99 -17.36 -2.59
CA GLY A 471 -13.04 -18.26 -1.93
C GLY A 471 -11.61 -18.12 -2.44
N PRO A 472 -11.37 -18.48 -3.72
CA PRO A 472 -10.02 -18.43 -4.29
C PRO A 472 -9.42 -17.03 -4.34
N LEU A 473 -10.23 -15.99 -4.55
CA LEU A 473 -9.75 -14.61 -4.59
C LEU A 473 -9.35 -14.08 -3.20
N PHE A 474 -9.92 -14.61 -2.12
CA PHE A 474 -9.66 -14.13 -0.77
C PHE A 474 -8.19 -14.23 -0.39
N ASP A 475 -7.53 -15.34 -0.72
CA ASP A 475 -6.14 -15.57 -0.36
C ASP A 475 -5.18 -14.69 -1.17
N LEU A 476 -5.58 -14.29 -2.38
CA LEU A 476 -4.75 -13.53 -3.32
C LEU A 476 -4.84 -12.02 -3.11
N ILE A 477 -6.05 -11.48 -2.94
CA ILE A 477 -6.27 -10.02 -3.04
C ILE A 477 -7.05 -9.42 -1.86
N ALA A 478 -7.65 -10.21 -0.97
CA ALA A 478 -8.32 -9.63 0.20
C ALA A 478 -7.28 -8.99 1.13
N PRO A 479 -7.58 -7.86 1.79
CA PRO A 479 -6.68 -7.30 2.79
C PRO A 479 -6.51 -8.27 3.96
N SER A 480 -5.30 -8.36 4.54
CA SER A 480 -5.08 -9.14 5.78
C SER A 480 -5.80 -8.51 6.97
N THR A 481 -5.87 -7.17 6.96
CA THR A 481 -6.51 -6.35 7.98
C THR A 481 -7.14 -5.12 7.34
N ILE A 482 -8.26 -4.66 7.88
CA ILE A 482 -8.86 -3.36 7.53
C ILE A 482 -8.71 -2.45 8.74
N ASP A 483 -7.90 -1.40 8.57
CA ASP A 483 -7.65 -0.41 9.59
C ASP A 483 -8.65 0.75 9.43
N VAL A 484 -9.47 0.96 10.47
CA VAL A 484 -10.36 2.11 10.59
C VAL A 484 -10.05 2.87 11.87
N GLN A 485 -10.31 4.18 11.89
CA GLN A 485 -10.20 5.01 13.08
C GLN A 485 -11.57 5.60 13.42
N VAL A 486 -11.93 5.53 14.69
CA VAL A 486 -13.17 6.10 15.25
C VAL A 486 -12.83 6.73 16.59
N ASP A 487 -13.32 7.94 16.86
CA ASP A 487 -13.04 8.67 18.11
C ASP A 487 -11.53 8.74 18.45
N SER A 488 -10.71 9.02 17.43
CA SER A 488 -9.23 9.01 17.51
C SER A 488 -8.58 7.65 17.85
N ARG A 489 -9.36 6.57 17.96
CA ARG A 489 -8.88 5.22 18.27
C ARG A 489 -8.76 4.37 17.01
N LEU A 490 -7.60 3.72 16.85
CA LEU A 490 -7.39 2.69 15.83
C LEU A 490 -8.19 1.43 16.17
N VAL A 491 -9.00 0.98 15.21
CA VAL A 491 -9.72 -0.29 15.22
C VAL A 491 -9.26 -1.11 14.02
N ARG A 492 -8.56 -2.22 14.32
CA ARG A 492 -8.08 -3.16 13.31
C ARG A 492 -9.04 -4.33 13.18
N LEU A 493 -9.63 -4.49 11.99
CA LEU A 493 -10.49 -5.61 11.64
C LEU A 493 -9.67 -6.70 10.97
N GLU A 494 -9.73 -7.91 11.49
CA GLU A 494 -8.96 -9.04 10.99
C GLU A 494 -9.85 -10.06 10.28
N ARG A 495 -9.30 -10.76 9.28
CA ARG A 495 -9.99 -11.76 8.43
C ARG A 495 -10.84 -12.79 9.21
N HIS A 496 -10.43 -13.17 10.41
CA HIS A 496 -11.14 -14.15 11.23
C HIS A 496 -12.40 -13.58 11.92
N GLN A 497 -12.63 -12.27 11.90
CA GLN A 497 -13.72 -11.60 12.61
C GLN A 497 -14.99 -11.48 11.73
N GLY A 498 -16.18 -11.48 12.36
CA GLY A 498 -17.44 -11.26 11.63
C GLY A 498 -17.56 -9.83 11.09
N GLU A 499 -17.05 -8.86 11.86
CA GLU A 499 -17.01 -7.45 11.53
C GLU A 499 -16.22 -7.18 10.25
N TYR A 500 -15.10 -7.87 10.04
CA TYR A 500 -14.29 -7.75 8.82
C TYR A 500 -15.13 -8.01 7.57
N TRP A 501 -15.92 -9.08 7.59
CA TRP A 501 -16.76 -9.48 6.46
C TRP A 501 -17.96 -8.54 6.27
N VAL A 502 -18.67 -8.22 7.35
CA VAL A 502 -19.80 -7.29 7.32
C VAL A 502 -19.36 -5.93 6.80
N PHE A 503 -18.26 -5.39 7.32
CA PHE A 503 -17.72 -4.10 6.90
C PHE A 503 -17.25 -4.13 5.44
N SER A 504 -16.54 -5.19 5.02
CA SER A 504 -16.10 -5.37 3.62
C SER A 504 -17.25 -5.37 2.62
N LEU A 505 -18.36 -6.04 2.97
CA LEU A 505 -19.56 -6.05 2.15
C LEU A 505 -20.25 -4.69 2.13
N MET A 506 -20.36 -3.99 3.27
CA MET A 506 -20.96 -2.65 3.31
C MET A 506 -20.20 -1.67 2.42
N ILE A 507 -18.87 -1.57 2.54
CA ILE A 507 -18.08 -0.62 1.75
C ILE A 507 -18.07 -0.97 0.25
N ALA A 508 -18.06 -2.26 -0.10
CA ALA A 508 -18.22 -2.71 -1.49
C ALA A 508 -19.65 -2.41 -2.03
N GLY A 509 -20.65 -2.45 -1.16
CA GLY A 509 -22.05 -2.22 -1.50
C GLY A 509 -22.47 -0.75 -1.58
N LEU A 510 -21.74 0.18 -0.96
CA LEU A 510 -22.11 1.62 -0.93
C LEU A 510 -22.40 2.17 -2.33
N LYS A 511 -21.54 1.84 -3.30
CA LYS A 511 -21.66 2.22 -4.71
C LYS A 511 -23.00 1.85 -5.33
N THR A 512 -23.56 0.70 -4.95
CA THR A 512 -24.77 0.16 -5.56
C THR A 512 -25.96 0.20 -4.62
N GLN A 513 -25.85 0.69 -3.39
CA GLN A 513 -26.94 0.61 -2.40
C GLN A 513 -28.22 1.31 -2.88
N TRP A 514 -28.11 2.45 -3.57
CA TRP A 514 -29.24 3.19 -4.16
C TRP A 514 -29.47 2.91 -5.65
N THR A 515 -28.78 1.94 -6.25
CA THR A 515 -28.93 1.68 -7.67
C THR A 515 -30.25 0.99 -8.01
N ARG A 516 -30.82 1.34 -9.16
CA ARG A 516 -31.89 0.60 -9.85
C ARG A 516 -31.35 -0.29 -10.97
N CYS A 517 -30.05 -0.19 -11.28
CA CYS A 517 -29.40 -0.94 -12.35
C CYS A 517 -28.90 -2.33 -11.92
N CYS A 518 -29.37 -2.87 -10.79
CA CYS A 518 -28.98 -4.19 -10.32
C CYS A 518 -30.22 -5.01 -9.97
N TYR A 519 -30.20 -6.29 -10.35
CA TYR A 519 -31.27 -7.22 -10.00
C TYR A 519 -31.34 -7.42 -8.49
N ARG A 520 -32.52 -7.23 -7.90
CA ARG A 520 -32.75 -7.33 -6.45
C ARG A 520 -34.08 -8.01 -6.15
N ASP A 521 -34.08 -8.94 -5.20
CA ASP A 521 -35.30 -9.63 -4.76
C ASP A 521 -36.20 -8.79 -3.83
N GLN A 522 -35.73 -7.62 -3.41
CA GLN A 522 -36.40 -6.72 -2.49
C GLN A 522 -36.62 -5.36 -3.18
N PRO A 523 -37.64 -4.59 -2.78
CA PRO A 523 -37.93 -3.32 -3.44
C PRO A 523 -36.85 -2.25 -3.16
N PRO A 524 -36.64 -1.28 -4.08
CA PRO A 524 -35.58 -0.27 -3.96
C PRO A 524 -35.59 0.52 -2.66
N TRP A 525 -36.78 0.89 -2.17
CA TRP A 525 -36.94 1.67 -0.95
C TRP A 525 -36.33 0.98 0.28
N LYS A 526 -36.32 -0.36 0.34
CA LYS A 526 -35.73 -1.10 1.45
C LYS A 526 -34.21 -0.97 1.47
N PHE A 527 -33.57 -0.96 0.29
CA PHE A 527 -32.12 -0.75 0.20
C PHE A 527 -31.73 0.69 0.49
N ALA A 528 -32.54 1.66 0.05
CA ALA A 528 -32.31 3.07 0.32
C ALA A 528 -32.32 3.41 1.82
N GLN A 529 -32.97 2.57 2.65
CA GLN A 529 -33.02 2.71 4.11
C GLN A 529 -31.75 2.22 4.83
N GLY A 530 -30.88 1.47 4.15
CA GLY A 530 -29.61 0.99 4.70
C GLY A 530 -29.34 -0.49 4.44
N PHE A 531 -28.15 -0.94 4.85
CA PHE A 531 -27.78 -2.34 4.82
C PHE A 531 -28.54 -3.10 5.91
N PHE A 532 -29.07 -4.27 5.56
CA PHE A 532 -29.84 -5.10 6.47
C PHE A 532 -29.30 -6.53 6.50
N ALA A 533 -29.54 -7.24 7.60
CA ALA A 533 -28.89 -8.53 7.85
C ALA A 533 -29.20 -9.59 6.78
N GLU A 534 -30.42 -9.62 6.23
CA GLU A 534 -30.79 -10.55 5.14
C GLU A 534 -29.94 -10.32 3.88
N GLN A 535 -29.72 -9.07 3.46
CA GLN A 535 -28.87 -8.71 2.30
C GLN A 535 -27.45 -9.25 2.48
N LEU A 536 -26.84 -8.96 3.65
CA LEU A 536 -25.46 -9.38 3.93
C LEU A 536 -25.37 -10.90 4.10
N HIS A 537 -26.35 -11.50 4.77
CA HIS A 537 -26.40 -12.92 5.05
C HIS A 537 -26.47 -13.77 3.78
N VAL A 538 -27.17 -13.33 2.73
CA VAL A 538 -27.21 -14.06 1.44
C VAL A 538 -25.80 -14.30 0.90
N VAL A 539 -24.95 -13.27 0.89
CA VAL A 539 -23.55 -13.41 0.43
C VAL A 539 -22.73 -14.22 1.42
N LEU A 540 -22.81 -13.93 2.72
CA LEU A 540 -22.04 -14.64 3.74
C LEU A 540 -22.37 -16.14 3.81
N ASN A 541 -23.63 -16.50 3.59
CA ASN A 541 -24.08 -17.89 3.52
C ASN A 541 -23.62 -18.59 2.23
N SER A 542 -23.24 -17.83 1.20
CA SER A 542 -22.68 -18.37 -0.05
C SER A 542 -21.18 -18.68 0.06
N LEU A 543 -20.49 -18.10 1.05
CA LEU A 543 -19.03 -18.25 1.19
C LEU A 543 -18.62 -19.69 1.53
N PRO A 544 -17.41 -20.13 1.11
CA PRO A 544 -16.84 -21.40 1.53
C PRO A 544 -16.72 -21.55 3.05
N VAL A 545 -16.82 -22.79 3.55
CA VAL A 545 -16.81 -23.10 4.99
C VAL A 545 -15.56 -22.61 5.72
N HIS A 546 -14.39 -22.65 5.05
CA HIS A 546 -13.14 -22.19 5.64
C HIS A 546 -13.09 -20.66 5.85
N LEU A 547 -13.85 -19.88 5.05
CA LEU A 547 -13.97 -18.42 5.22
C LEU A 547 -15.12 -18.04 6.16
N TRP A 548 -16.22 -18.77 6.08
CA TRP A 548 -17.41 -18.55 6.87
C TRP A 548 -17.93 -19.87 7.47
N ASN A 549 -17.53 -20.12 8.71
CA ASN A 549 -17.84 -21.34 9.46
C ASN A 549 -19.36 -21.50 9.66
N GLU A 550 -19.85 -22.74 9.66
CA GLU A 550 -21.23 -23.15 9.96
C GLU A 550 -21.85 -22.44 11.17
N ILE A 551 -21.09 -22.24 12.25
CA ILE A 551 -21.58 -21.55 13.46
C ILE A 551 -22.05 -20.12 13.14
N ARG A 552 -21.42 -19.46 12.15
CA ARG A 552 -21.71 -18.08 11.73
C ARG A 552 -22.76 -18.00 10.62
N ARG A 553 -23.17 -19.13 10.02
CA ARG A 553 -24.12 -19.17 8.90
C ARG A 553 -25.56 -18.84 9.28
N LYS A 554 -25.88 -18.69 10.56
CA LYS A 554 -27.23 -18.26 10.97
C LYS A 554 -27.39 -16.76 10.75
N ARG A 555 -28.53 -16.34 10.20
CA ARG A 555 -28.89 -14.90 10.09
C ARG A 555 -28.82 -14.17 11.44
N SER A 556 -29.15 -14.86 12.53
CA SER A 556 -29.04 -14.33 13.89
C SER A 556 -27.61 -13.95 14.29
N TYR A 557 -26.59 -14.63 13.76
CA TYR A 557 -25.20 -14.25 13.98
C TYR A 557 -24.88 -12.89 13.34
N VAL A 558 -25.33 -12.67 12.09
CA VAL A 558 -25.16 -11.36 11.41
C VAL A 558 -25.88 -10.25 12.19
N ASN A 559 -27.08 -10.52 12.71
CA ASN A 559 -27.78 -9.59 13.60
C ASN A 559 -26.98 -9.27 14.86
N GLN A 560 -26.35 -10.27 15.49
CA GLN A 560 -25.51 -10.07 16.68
C GLN A 560 -24.25 -9.27 16.36
N VAL A 561 -23.61 -9.52 15.22
CA VAL A 561 -22.48 -8.72 14.73
C VAL A 561 -22.93 -7.28 14.60
N LEU A 562 -24.00 -7.00 13.86
CA LEU A 562 -24.56 -5.66 13.71
C LEU A 562 -24.93 -5.02 15.06
N ALA A 563 -25.62 -5.72 15.95
CA ALA A 563 -26.00 -5.14 17.25
C ALA A 563 -24.77 -4.75 18.10
N ARG A 564 -23.73 -5.58 18.16
CA ARG A 564 -22.58 -5.33 19.05
C ARG A 564 -21.61 -4.26 18.53
N GLY A 565 -21.51 -4.08 17.21
CA GLY A 565 -20.63 -3.09 16.60
C GLY A 565 -21.26 -1.73 16.34
N GLU A 566 -22.50 -1.52 16.80
CA GLU A 566 -23.22 -0.25 16.70
C GLU A 566 -22.61 0.85 17.56
N VAL A 567 -22.74 2.12 17.15
CA VAL A 567 -22.21 3.29 17.88
C VAL A 567 -22.73 3.34 19.33
N GLU A 568 -24.02 3.12 19.51
CA GLU A 568 -24.72 3.14 20.81
C GLU A 568 -24.68 1.80 21.57
N SER A 569 -23.92 0.81 21.07
CA SER A 569 -23.85 -0.51 21.69
C SER A 569 -23.24 -0.48 23.09
N GLU A 570 -23.93 -1.08 24.06
CA GLU A 570 -23.44 -1.31 25.43
C GLU A 570 -22.37 -2.41 25.51
N TYR A 571 -22.17 -3.17 24.43
CA TYR A 571 -21.19 -4.26 24.38
C TYR A 571 -19.77 -3.72 24.54
N LYS A 572 -18.94 -4.35 25.39
CA LYS A 572 -17.54 -3.96 25.59
C LYS A 572 -16.59 -5.07 25.13
N PRO A 573 -15.62 -4.78 24.23
CA PRO A 573 -15.37 -3.50 23.56
C PRO A 573 -16.32 -3.26 22.38
N SER A 574 -17.01 -2.11 22.35
CA SER A 574 -17.75 -1.65 21.17
C SER A 574 -16.76 -1.08 20.16
N ARG A 575 -16.86 -1.55 18.91
CA ARG A 575 -16.02 -1.08 17.80
C ARG A 575 -16.63 0.11 17.04
N ARG A 576 -17.88 0.48 17.34
CA ARG A 576 -18.58 1.66 16.77
C ARG A 576 -18.46 1.79 15.25
N LEU A 577 -18.68 0.69 14.53
CA LEU A 577 -18.45 0.55 13.10
C LEU A 577 -19.63 1.01 12.23
N TRP A 578 -20.85 1.02 12.76
CA TRP A 578 -22.04 1.43 12.00
C TRP A 578 -23.08 2.09 12.89
N THR A 579 -23.88 2.93 12.25
CA THR A 579 -24.99 3.67 12.86
C THR A 579 -26.30 3.09 12.34
N ARG A 580 -27.25 2.86 13.25
CA ARG A 580 -28.59 2.36 12.92
C ARG A 580 -29.50 3.53 12.56
N ILE A 581 -30.05 3.53 11.34
CA ILE A 581 -31.02 4.55 10.92
C ILE A 581 -32.39 4.24 11.51
N GLN A 582 -32.80 2.98 11.37
CA GLN A 582 -34.06 2.46 11.83
C GLN A 582 -33.92 0.96 12.12
N ASN A 583 -34.97 0.35 12.67
CA ASN A 583 -34.91 -1.05 13.05
C ASN A 583 -34.42 -1.95 11.88
N GLY A 584 -33.32 -2.67 12.12
CA GLY A 584 -32.72 -3.60 11.16
C GLY A 584 -31.93 -2.99 10.00
N HIS A 585 -31.76 -1.66 9.93
CA HIS A 585 -31.04 -0.99 8.84
C HIS A 585 -29.88 -0.14 9.35
N TYR A 586 -28.72 -0.34 8.73
CA TYR A 586 -27.43 0.18 9.19
C TYR A 586 -26.64 0.79 8.04
N PHE A 587 -25.81 1.77 8.35
CA PHE A 587 -24.74 2.24 7.47
C PHE A 587 -23.43 2.35 8.24
N PRO A 588 -22.26 2.30 7.56
CA PRO A 588 -20.99 2.57 8.21
C PRO A 588 -21.05 3.88 9.01
N ASN A 589 -20.43 3.92 10.18
CA ASN A 589 -20.48 5.07 11.06
C ASN A 589 -19.85 6.29 10.35
N PRO A 590 -20.55 7.44 10.20
CA PRO A 590 -20.01 8.62 9.53
C PRO A 590 -18.73 9.19 10.14
N ALA A 591 -18.48 8.94 11.43
CA ALA A 591 -17.26 9.36 12.12
C ALA A 591 -16.04 8.47 11.80
N LEU A 592 -16.20 7.41 11.00
CA LEU A 592 -15.09 6.55 10.62
C LEU A 592 -14.13 7.25 9.66
N LEU A 593 -12.84 7.11 9.96
CA LEU A 593 -11.75 7.36 9.03
C LEU A 593 -11.20 6.02 8.52
N VAL A 594 -10.92 5.94 7.22
CA VAL A 594 -10.32 4.78 6.55
C VAL A 594 -8.91 5.14 6.12
N ARG A 595 -7.98 4.19 6.27
CA ARG A 595 -6.56 4.41 5.95
C ARG A 595 -6.27 4.21 4.47
N ARG A 596 -5.50 5.12 3.86
CA ARG A 596 -4.89 4.98 2.53
C ARG A 596 -3.41 5.36 2.60
N GLY A 597 -2.52 4.38 2.47
CA GLY A 597 -1.10 4.63 2.73
C GLY A 597 -0.89 5.05 4.18
N GLU A 598 -0.35 6.24 4.39
CA GLU A 598 -0.17 6.82 5.73
C GLU A 598 -1.30 7.79 6.14
N ASP A 599 -2.22 8.11 5.23
CA ASP A 599 -3.26 9.11 5.46
C ASP A 599 -4.59 8.49 5.89
N TRP A 600 -5.38 9.26 6.66
CA TRP A 600 -6.71 8.91 7.14
C TRP A 600 -7.76 9.78 6.45
N HIS A 601 -8.78 9.15 5.86
CA HIS A 601 -9.83 9.83 5.09
C HIS A 601 -11.22 9.54 5.64
N PRO A 602 -12.14 10.51 5.69
CA PRO A 602 -13.54 10.26 6.02
C PRO A 602 -14.15 9.19 5.11
N ILE A 603 -14.83 8.20 5.69
CA ILE A 603 -15.31 7.02 4.97
C ILE A 603 -16.14 7.35 3.72
N TYR A 604 -17.05 8.32 3.82
CA TYR A 604 -17.94 8.67 2.72
C TYR A 604 -17.29 9.55 1.66
N GLU A 605 -16.25 10.30 2.01
CA GLU A 605 -15.42 11.01 1.04
C GLU A 605 -14.52 10.02 0.28
N PHE A 606 -13.93 9.07 1.01
CA PHE A 606 -13.08 8.02 0.44
C PHE A 606 -13.82 7.18 -0.62
N PHE A 607 -15.07 6.78 -0.35
CA PHE A 607 -15.91 6.03 -1.30
C PHE A 607 -16.71 6.94 -2.25
N ASN A 608 -16.37 8.23 -2.33
CA ASN A 608 -16.92 9.19 -3.27
C ASN A 608 -18.46 9.26 -3.28
N MET A 609 -19.06 9.35 -2.09
CA MET A 609 -20.51 9.45 -1.95
C MET A 609 -21.14 10.64 -2.68
N PRO A 610 -20.52 11.83 -2.80
CA PRO A 610 -21.09 12.91 -3.60
C PRO A 610 -21.29 12.52 -5.08
N TRP A 611 -20.38 11.72 -5.64
CA TRP A 611 -20.51 11.24 -7.00
C TRP A 611 -21.57 10.15 -7.15
N ILE A 612 -21.66 9.23 -6.18
CA ILE A 612 -22.73 8.22 -6.10
C ILE A 612 -24.10 8.90 -6.00
N ASP A 613 -24.21 9.97 -5.22
CA ASP A 613 -25.44 10.77 -5.09
C ASP A 613 -25.88 11.34 -6.44
N GLN A 614 -24.98 12.01 -7.17
CA GLN A 614 -25.31 12.60 -8.48
C GLN A 614 -25.78 11.58 -9.53
N GLY A 615 -25.31 10.34 -9.42
CA GLY A 615 -25.62 9.27 -10.37
C GLY A 615 -26.76 8.34 -9.93
N THR A 616 -27.17 8.32 -8.65
CA THR A 616 -28.27 7.47 -8.17
C THR A 616 -29.50 8.22 -7.65
N ALA A 617 -29.36 9.49 -7.25
CA ALA A 617 -30.47 10.28 -6.76
C ALA A 617 -31.48 10.55 -7.90
N SER A 618 -32.68 9.96 -7.78
CA SER A 618 -33.80 10.26 -8.68
C SER A 618 -34.69 11.34 -8.08
N VAL A 619 -35.24 12.20 -8.95
CA VAL A 619 -36.07 13.35 -8.57
C VAL A 619 -37.39 12.92 -7.94
N ASN A 620 -37.87 11.71 -8.24
CA ASN A 620 -39.19 11.22 -7.86
C ASN A 620 -39.18 10.34 -6.60
N ASP A 621 -38.01 10.03 -6.03
CA ASP A 621 -37.85 9.12 -4.87
C ASP A 621 -38.16 9.76 -3.50
N GLY A 622 -38.94 10.85 -3.45
CA GLY A 622 -39.40 11.44 -2.19
C GLY A 622 -38.28 11.86 -1.22
N GLY A 623 -37.07 12.12 -1.71
CA GLY A 623 -35.91 12.55 -0.91
C GLY A 623 -34.97 11.44 -0.41
N ALA A 624 -35.08 10.21 -0.92
CA ALA A 624 -34.12 9.14 -0.65
C ALA A 624 -32.79 9.31 -1.43
N SER A 625 -32.07 10.40 -1.16
CA SER A 625 -30.73 10.64 -1.70
C SER A 625 -29.65 10.08 -0.77
N PRO A 626 -28.55 9.52 -1.32
CA PRO A 626 -27.41 9.09 -0.51
C PRO A 626 -26.87 10.19 0.42
N ILE A 627 -26.67 11.41 -0.08
CA ILE A 627 -26.08 12.49 0.73
C ILE A 627 -27.04 12.96 1.82
N VAL A 628 -28.34 13.06 1.54
CA VAL A 628 -29.36 13.42 2.53
C VAL A 628 -29.41 12.37 3.64
N THR A 629 -29.30 11.08 3.30
CA THR A 629 -29.29 9.98 4.26
C THR A 629 -28.06 10.05 5.17
N ILE A 630 -26.89 10.34 4.60
CA ILE A 630 -25.64 10.50 5.35
C ILE A 630 -25.67 11.73 6.26
N SER A 631 -26.18 12.87 5.78
CA SER A 631 -26.30 14.08 6.60
C SER A 631 -27.24 13.87 7.80
N ARG A 632 -28.33 13.10 7.62
CA ARG A 632 -29.21 12.72 8.75
C ARG A 632 -28.50 11.87 9.79
N LEU A 633 -27.61 10.97 9.36
CA LEU A 633 -26.77 10.17 10.26
C LEU A 633 -25.81 11.04 11.06
N GLN A 634 -25.09 11.94 10.40
CA GLN A 634 -24.15 12.87 11.04
C GLN A 634 -24.82 13.78 12.07
N ASN A 635 -26.02 14.29 11.75
CA ASN A 635 -26.75 15.19 12.64
C ASN A 635 -27.30 14.47 13.88
N ARG A 636 -27.66 13.19 13.80
CA ARG A 636 -28.06 12.39 14.98
C ARG A 636 -26.93 12.25 15.99
N ASP A 637 -25.71 11.99 15.51
CA ASP A 637 -24.53 11.90 16.37
C ASP A 637 -24.22 13.26 17.04
N SER A 638 -24.48 14.38 16.36
CA SER A 638 -24.27 15.73 16.94
C SER A 638 -25.28 16.11 18.04
N SER A 639 -26.53 15.63 17.99
CA SER A 639 -27.51 15.87 19.05
C SER A 639 -27.20 15.13 20.36
N ALA A 640 -26.47 14.01 20.30
CA ALA A 640 -25.99 13.32 21.49
C ALA A 640 -24.76 14.02 22.12
N ALA A 641 -24.05 14.86 21.35
CA ALA A 641 -22.90 15.63 21.84
C ALA A 641 -23.32 16.99 22.48
N SER A 642 -24.53 17.49 22.21
CA SER A 642 -25.01 18.79 22.73
C SER A 642 -25.77 18.71 24.07
N GLU A 643 -25.97 17.54 24.65
CA GLU A 643 -26.56 17.39 26.01
C GLU A 643 -25.52 17.35 27.14
N PHE A 644 -24.24 17.59 26.82
CA PHE A 644 -23.18 17.77 27.81
C PHE A 644 -22.37 19.04 27.54
N PHE A 645 -23.01 20.21 27.66
CA PHE A 645 -22.36 21.48 28.03
C PHE A 645 -23.30 22.37 28.83
#